data_AF-E4U9M2-F1
#
_entry.id   AF-E4U9M2-F1
#
_cell.length_a   1.000
_cell.length_b   1.000
_cell.length_c   1.000
_cell.angle_alpha   90.00
_cell.angle_beta   90.00
_cell.angle_gamma   90.00
#
_symmetry.space_group_name_H-M   'P 1'
#
loop_
_entity.id
_entity.type
_entity.pdbx_description
1 polymer ?
#
loop_
_entity_poly.entity_id
_entity_poly.type
_entity_poly.pdbx_seq_one_letter_code
_entity_poly.pdbx_strand_id
1 'polypeptide(L)'
;MRYWAACLLLLGAAWASGVEIQPATGTQVGPGAYATLLFALSGEGEVRPQVVAPEGWLVLPLPERLRLGERTLVAVTLRVPELTPAGSVHPVTLRIWDGERLLAEASADVTVLAKADFILYAEDKQEARMGEPIAYRITVINRGNLRDRITLEAEANTGEAFLRPTVLELDPGQEGTAVLTLQIGDGRRVSPGYTMITWVRARSGFGGLERKVRVTTRWLDPYALGAGGPDPTLRVGLSGSVGVGALLEAGRFASPVFRYSVKPSLSGRLSDFVEASLSTSAFGGQSPRWWPEAPSSLALGLKGPKWDAALSATTTGMGLRTGFQTKGWRYGVGLNGRYDLGAGGFSVSAVSTLRSLNLQLNASVDAAQGSRRDRFSVDYSRTLNRSLSLRLGGRLNGILSGGYTLVGTARQGLLWQGARFSVLQSLSASPQLGLYTLTLTGGTRSVYPLGVRGTAHLQQRPEGLGWKAISSVFATPLPRTSLRVTTTLEQAAGRPFEFSLNPSLAVRPPNLAGVRSSFGVGYKLRYVPADGTTHQVATFSGRLGYGNFGLSGSGNYTLVGPHAYGAQLGVRWRPWPLTVLRAKYTVKLADAYSETVGVGWQQYWGAGFASELDLEHGEADRLSFYLAQKSLFGSPFGLLVGYAVSDPDGLGRGVERLTHRFSVQLGYDFAWRFPTPEAVVSVFGGRKVGRVRGVAFIDRNLNGVQDEGEPPVPGLIVHLGGASAETDESGRYALEARPGVHTPQLEGLPATLDLYRPTELRVEEGGRYLLNLPLAPTAQILLVLFHDANRNGVQDEGERGIPYGGVRLIGPSNRSFRTDERGRALATGLLPGVYEVAPDPDLLPPRFRATSAPTRVELQPGKSGRVVRLGAAPPPKQVRTTYNPGKLAVFATLPSPVVAAGAEFEVRAIAQGDPEQVWLELDGASYPLERRDDGTYTVRVRMPPSVPTGPLMLKVRAAREAEVVETVAVATVVRRPLYELDPVKFQVGQPRRLELTLLFRASSVRLVIGEEAGVEFTSEDGYRWFAEWTPERAGAFEAYVVADGEALSQSRITVLPASTGER
;
A
#
# COMPACT_ATOMS: atom_id res chain seq x y z
N MET A 1 -94.10 -23.14 13.99
CA MET A 1 -94.18 -23.18 15.47
C MET A 1 -93.14 -24.15 16.00
N ARG A 2 -92.18 -23.62 16.76
CA ARG A 2 -91.21 -24.24 17.70
C ARG A 2 -89.89 -23.51 17.63
N TYR A 3 -90.01 -22.21 17.90
CA TYR A 3 -88.97 -21.40 18.51
C TYR A 3 -88.98 -21.74 20.02
N TRP A 4 -87.88 -21.40 20.71
CA TRP A 4 -87.67 -21.47 22.17
C TRP A 4 -87.17 -22.80 22.72
N ALA A 5 -85.86 -22.89 22.94
CA ALA A 5 -85.25 -23.13 24.26
C ALA A 5 -83.81 -23.68 24.13
N ALA A 6 -82.86 -22.84 23.72
CA ALA A 6 -81.43 -23.11 23.93
C ALA A 6 -80.53 -21.85 23.93
N CYS A 7 -81.08 -20.63 24.05
CA CYS A 7 -80.31 -19.38 23.97
C CYS A 7 -80.34 -18.53 25.25
N LEU A 8 -80.65 -19.11 26.42
CA LEU A 8 -80.61 -18.38 27.70
C LEU A 8 -79.72 -19.13 28.69
N LEU A 9 -78.41 -19.03 28.47
CA LEU A 9 -77.37 -19.11 29.50
C LEU A 9 -76.14 -18.38 28.94
N LEU A 10 -76.19 -17.05 28.98
CA LEU A 10 -75.10 -16.10 29.21
C LEU A 10 -75.68 -14.68 29.20
N LEU A 11 -76.54 -14.42 30.18
CA LEU A 11 -76.81 -13.08 30.70
C LEU A 11 -75.57 -12.66 31.51
N GLY A 12 -74.94 -11.54 31.17
CA GLY A 12 -74.04 -10.85 32.09
C GLY A 12 -72.89 -10.09 31.43
N ALA A 13 -72.95 -8.77 31.56
CA ALA A 13 -71.86 -7.79 31.50
C ALA A 13 -71.51 -7.12 30.15
N ALA A 14 -71.84 -5.81 30.16
CA ALA A 14 -71.19 -4.70 29.47
C ALA A 14 -71.45 -4.50 27.98
N TRP A 15 -72.42 -3.62 27.71
CA TRP A 15 -72.20 -2.55 26.74
C TRP A 15 -70.85 -1.89 27.06
N ALA A 16 -69.85 -2.11 26.23
CA ALA A 16 -68.61 -1.33 26.22
C ALA A 16 -68.47 -0.78 24.81
N SER A 17 -68.38 0.54 24.70
CA SER A 17 -67.92 1.28 23.53
C SER A 17 -66.65 0.63 22.97
N GLY A 18 -66.82 -0.23 21.97
CA GLY A 18 -65.74 -1.02 21.39
C GLY A 18 -64.91 -0.14 20.47
N VAL A 19 -63.62 0.00 20.78
CA VAL A 19 -62.66 0.61 19.86
C VAL A 19 -62.34 -0.42 18.79
N GLU A 20 -62.54 -0.08 17.52
CA GLU A 20 -62.17 -0.94 16.38
C GLU A 20 -60.88 -0.41 15.74
N ILE A 21 -59.97 -1.32 15.37
CA ILE A 21 -58.70 -0.99 14.74
C ILE A 21 -58.60 -1.69 13.39
N GLN A 22 -58.41 -0.92 12.31
CA GLN A 22 -58.10 -1.45 11.00
C GLN A 22 -56.59 -1.69 10.89
N PRO A 23 -56.15 -2.90 10.48
CA PRO A 23 -54.74 -3.19 10.31
C PRO A 23 -54.11 -2.29 9.23
N ALA A 24 -52.91 -1.80 9.50
CA ALA A 24 -52.14 -1.02 8.54
C ALA A 24 -51.65 -1.91 7.38
N THR A 25 -51.44 -1.31 6.20
CA THR A 25 -50.73 -2.00 5.11
C THR A 25 -49.25 -2.13 5.46
N GLY A 26 -48.68 -3.33 5.23
CA GLY A 26 -47.27 -3.56 5.43
C GLY A 26 -46.38 -2.67 4.56
N THR A 27 -45.15 -2.43 4.98
CA THR A 27 -44.20 -1.53 4.29
C THR A 27 -42.83 -2.18 4.09
N GLN A 28 -42.09 -1.73 3.08
CA GLN A 28 -40.73 -2.19 2.79
C GLN A 28 -39.74 -1.05 3.01
N VAL A 29 -38.72 -1.27 3.83
CA VAL A 29 -37.70 -0.24 4.11
C VAL A 29 -36.29 -0.83 4.13
N GLY A 30 -35.30 0.00 3.80
CA GLY A 30 -33.89 -0.37 3.95
C GLY A 30 -33.43 -0.34 5.41
N PRO A 31 -32.39 -1.10 5.77
CA PRO A 31 -31.83 -1.09 7.12
C PRO A 31 -31.31 0.31 7.50
N GLY A 32 -31.54 0.72 8.75
CA GLY A 32 -31.21 2.05 9.28
C GLY A 32 -32.24 3.16 8.99
N ALA A 33 -33.22 2.90 8.12
CA ALA A 33 -34.29 3.85 7.77
C ALA A 33 -35.48 3.76 8.74
N TYR A 34 -36.35 4.79 8.70
CA TYR A 34 -37.61 4.80 9.44
C TYR A 34 -38.73 4.16 8.62
N ALA A 35 -39.44 3.21 9.22
CA ALA A 35 -40.70 2.67 8.71
C ALA A 35 -41.86 3.35 9.44
N THR A 36 -42.87 3.80 8.69
CA THR A 36 -44.11 4.35 9.25
C THR A 36 -45.29 3.50 8.81
N LEU A 37 -46.02 2.96 9.77
CA LEU A 37 -47.25 2.21 9.59
C LEU A 37 -48.44 3.07 10.04
N LEU A 38 -49.50 3.10 9.25
CA LEU A 38 -50.66 3.96 9.51
C LEU A 38 -51.87 3.10 9.89
N PHE A 39 -52.22 3.08 11.18
CA PHE A 39 -53.40 2.39 11.70
C PHE A 39 -54.58 3.34 11.76
N ALA A 40 -55.77 2.88 11.39
CA ALA A 40 -57.00 3.65 11.52
C ALA A 40 -57.86 3.08 12.67
N LEU A 41 -58.25 3.94 13.60
CA LEU A 41 -59.06 3.59 14.76
C LEU A 41 -60.41 4.30 14.70
N SER A 42 -61.47 3.63 15.13
CA SER A 42 -62.81 4.21 15.27
C SER A 42 -63.38 3.87 16.64
N GLY A 43 -63.88 4.87 17.35
CA GLY A 43 -64.44 4.73 18.69
C GLY A 43 -64.59 6.10 19.39
N GLU A 44 -65.13 6.10 20.61
CA GLU A 44 -65.34 7.33 21.40
C GLU A 44 -64.65 7.20 22.76
N GLY A 45 -63.86 8.21 23.17
CA GLY A 45 -63.18 8.26 24.48
C GLY A 45 -61.69 8.60 24.41
N GLU A 46 -61.03 8.69 25.58
CA GLU A 46 -59.56 8.73 25.69
C GLU A 46 -59.02 7.31 25.90
N VAL A 47 -58.02 6.92 25.12
CA VAL A 47 -57.37 5.61 25.20
C VAL A 47 -55.86 5.74 25.26
N ARG A 48 -55.16 4.69 25.71
CA ARG A 48 -53.69 4.63 25.78
C ARG A 48 -53.13 3.71 24.70
N PRO A 49 -52.44 4.25 23.68
CA PRO A 49 -51.79 3.42 22.66
C PRO A 49 -50.46 2.85 23.16
N GLN A 50 -50.22 1.57 22.88
CA GLN A 50 -48.96 0.89 23.13
C GLN A 50 -48.52 0.16 21.86
N VAL A 51 -47.28 0.38 21.45
CA VAL A 51 -46.69 -0.31 20.29
C VAL A 51 -45.82 -1.46 20.78
N VAL A 52 -46.04 -2.64 20.23
CA VAL A 52 -45.18 -3.81 20.38
C VAL A 52 -44.40 -3.96 19.07
N ALA A 53 -43.10 -3.72 19.15
CA ALA A 53 -42.18 -3.85 18.02
C ALA A 53 -41.13 -4.95 18.31
N PRO A 54 -40.46 -5.46 17.26
CA PRO A 54 -39.37 -6.43 17.44
C PRO A 54 -38.26 -5.90 18.36
N GLU A 55 -37.63 -6.82 19.08
CA GLU A 55 -36.57 -6.49 20.03
C GLU A 55 -35.42 -5.71 19.34
N GLY A 56 -34.98 -4.62 19.97
CA GLY A 56 -33.91 -3.75 19.46
C GLY A 56 -34.34 -2.68 18.44
N TRP A 57 -35.62 -2.63 18.03
CA TRP A 57 -36.12 -1.60 17.13
C TRP A 57 -36.55 -0.36 17.92
N LEU A 58 -36.10 0.82 17.47
CA LEU A 58 -36.44 2.08 18.14
C LEU A 58 -37.82 2.55 17.68
N VAL A 59 -38.81 2.50 18.56
CA VAL A 59 -40.14 3.04 18.30
C VAL A 59 -40.18 4.51 18.73
N LEU A 60 -40.70 5.39 17.86
CA LEU A 60 -40.95 6.77 18.25
C LEU A 60 -42.16 6.82 19.19
N PRO A 61 -42.05 7.55 20.32
CA PRO A 61 -43.09 7.56 21.34
C PRO A 61 -44.40 8.14 20.80
N LEU A 62 -45.50 7.45 21.08
CA LEU A 62 -46.85 7.95 20.85
C LEU A 62 -47.32 8.77 22.07
N PRO A 63 -48.35 9.63 21.91
CA PRO A 63 -48.98 10.31 23.04
C PRO A 63 -49.47 9.30 24.08
N GLU A 64 -49.23 9.58 25.36
CA GLU A 64 -49.64 8.71 26.48
C GLU A 64 -51.16 8.50 26.51
N ARG A 65 -51.92 9.48 26.01
CA ARG A 65 -53.37 9.40 25.79
C ARG A 65 -53.73 9.93 24.42
N LEU A 66 -54.66 9.25 23.76
CA LEU A 66 -55.20 9.60 22.45
C LEU A 66 -56.72 9.70 22.55
N ARG A 67 -57.29 10.82 22.12
CA ARG A 67 -58.74 10.98 22.03
C ARG A 67 -59.23 10.46 20.69
N LEU A 68 -60.15 9.50 20.73
CA LEU A 68 -60.73 8.88 19.54
C LEU A 68 -61.95 9.67 19.04
N GLY A 69 -62.09 9.77 17.73
CA GLY A 69 -63.30 10.24 17.04
C GLY A 69 -63.79 9.18 16.04
N GLU A 70 -64.69 9.57 15.12
CA GLU A 70 -65.25 8.63 14.11
C GLU A 70 -64.17 7.86 13.33
N ARG A 71 -63.04 8.52 13.03
CA ARG A 71 -61.86 7.88 12.44
C ARG A 71 -60.58 8.65 12.79
N THR A 72 -59.74 8.06 13.63
CA THR A 72 -58.46 8.61 14.07
C THR A 72 -57.31 7.82 13.44
N LEU A 73 -56.41 8.50 12.74
CA LEU A 73 -55.21 7.88 12.15
C LEU A 73 -54.03 7.97 13.12
N VAL A 74 -53.41 6.82 13.41
CA VAL A 74 -52.23 6.72 14.27
C VAL A 74 -51.05 6.26 13.43
N ALA A 75 -50.05 7.13 13.31
CA ALA A 75 -48.79 6.84 12.64
C ALA A 75 -47.82 6.22 13.64
N VAL A 76 -47.55 4.92 13.47
CA VAL A 76 -46.54 4.19 14.24
C VAL A 76 -45.24 4.24 13.44
N THR A 77 -44.28 5.04 13.89
CA THR A 77 -42.97 5.17 13.26
C THR A 77 -41.89 4.48 14.08
N LEU A 78 -41.06 3.67 13.42
CA LEU A 78 -40.00 2.88 14.03
C LEU A 78 -38.74 2.90 13.15
N ARG A 79 -37.57 2.88 13.78
CA ARG A 79 -36.27 2.80 13.08
C ARG A 79 -35.81 1.35 13.02
N VAL A 80 -35.56 0.87 11.81
CA VAL A 80 -35.03 -0.49 11.58
C VAL A 80 -33.53 -0.50 11.90
N PRO A 81 -33.03 -1.45 12.71
CA PRO A 81 -31.60 -1.60 12.96
C PRO A 81 -30.76 -1.77 11.66
N GLU A 82 -29.51 -1.33 11.68
CA GLU A 82 -28.65 -1.30 10.48
C GLU A 82 -28.22 -2.69 9.97
N LEU A 83 -28.26 -3.71 10.82
CA LEU A 83 -27.82 -5.07 10.50
C LEU A 83 -28.98 -6.07 10.39
N THR A 84 -30.24 -5.61 10.39
CA THR A 84 -31.40 -6.50 10.29
C THR A 84 -31.36 -7.28 8.97
N PRO A 85 -31.38 -8.63 9.01
CA PRO A 85 -31.17 -9.47 7.82
C PRO A 85 -32.08 -9.10 6.65
N ALA A 86 -31.50 -9.03 5.45
CA ALA A 86 -32.27 -8.73 4.25
C ALA A 86 -33.35 -9.79 3.98
N GLY A 87 -34.54 -9.34 3.58
CA GLY A 87 -35.69 -10.18 3.28
C GLY A 87 -36.47 -10.65 4.51
N SER A 88 -36.05 -10.27 5.73
CA SER A 88 -36.84 -10.59 6.93
C SER A 88 -38.12 -9.76 6.98
N VAL A 89 -39.19 -10.40 7.46
CA VAL A 89 -40.51 -9.80 7.66
C VAL A 89 -40.79 -9.80 9.15
N HIS A 90 -41.10 -8.62 9.70
CA HIS A 90 -41.33 -8.45 11.13
C HIS A 90 -42.69 -7.80 11.38
N PRO A 91 -43.58 -8.43 12.18
CA PRO A 91 -44.85 -7.83 12.54
C PRO A 91 -44.64 -6.72 13.59
N VAL A 92 -45.31 -5.60 13.39
CA VAL A 92 -45.43 -4.51 14.38
C VAL A 92 -46.88 -4.38 14.77
N THR A 93 -47.14 -4.38 16.07
CA THR A 93 -48.49 -4.49 16.60
C THR A 93 -48.86 -3.26 17.43
N LEU A 94 -49.99 -2.63 17.13
CA LEU A 94 -50.56 -1.54 17.91
C LEU A 94 -51.66 -2.09 18.82
N ARG A 95 -51.48 -1.91 20.12
CA ARG A 95 -52.42 -2.24 21.20
C ARG A 95 -53.03 -0.98 21.78
N ILE A 96 -54.34 -1.01 22.04
CA ILE A 96 -55.08 0.10 22.62
C ILE A 96 -55.65 -0.32 23.96
N TRP A 97 -55.33 0.42 25.00
CA TRP A 97 -55.71 0.13 26.38
C TRP A 97 -56.63 1.22 26.95
N ASP A 98 -57.52 0.82 27.84
CA ASP A 98 -58.26 1.71 28.74
C ASP A 98 -58.08 1.21 30.19
N GLY A 99 -57.40 2.02 31.00
CA GLY A 99 -56.85 1.55 32.27
C GLY A 99 -55.92 0.34 32.09
N GLU A 100 -56.27 -0.79 32.71
CA GLU A 100 -55.58 -2.09 32.56
C GLU A 100 -56.25 -3.03 31.55
N ARG A 101 -57.34 -2.62 30.90
CA ARG A 101 -58.10 -3.44 29.95
C ARG A 101 -57.64 -3.19 28.52
N LEU A 102 -57.23 -4.25 27.82
CA LEU A 102 -56.96 -4.19 26.38
C LEU A 102 -58.29 -4.09 25.61
N LEU A 103 -58.44 -3.04 24.81
CA LEU A 103 -59.64 -2.78 24.02
C LEU A 103 -59.53 -3.31 22.58
N ALA A 104 -58.36 -3.15 21.93
CA ALA A 104 -58.16 -3.53 20.54
C ALA A 104 -56.67 -3.75 20.20
N GLU A 105 -56.39 -4.62 19.21
CA GLU A 105 -55.03 -4.92 18.73
C GLU A 105 -55.02 -5.20 17.21
N ALA A 106 -54.04 -4.66 16.48
CA ALA A 106 -53.79 -5.00 15.08
C ALA A 106 -52.30 -4.97 14.73
N SER A 107 -51.91 -5.81 13.77
CA SER A 107 -50.51 -5.97 13.32
C SER A 107 -50.34 -5.63 11.85
N ALA A 108 -49.17 -5.12 11.49
CA ALA A 108 -48.74 -4.93 10.11
C ALA A 108 -47.26 -5.27 9.94
N ASP A 109 -46.91 -5.81 8.77
CA ASP A 109 -45.57 -6.34 8.51
C ASP A 109 -44.62 -5.28 7.96
N VAL A 110 -43.39 -5.27 8.48
CA VAL A 110 -42.27 -4.50 7.93
C VAL A 110 -41.28 -5.46 7.30
N THR A 111 -41.08 -5.35 5.99
CA THR A 111 -40.09 -6.15 5.25
C THR A 111 -38.79 -5.37 5.07
N VAL A 112 -37.65 -5.96 5.41
CA VAL A 112 -36.34 -5.30 5.32
C VAL A 112 -35.68 -5.57 3.97
N LEU A 113 -35.29 -4.50 3.27
CA LEU A 113 -34.64 -4.60 1.95
C LEU A 113 -33.14 -4.93 2.03
N ALA A 114 -32.64 -5.56 0.97
CA ALA A 114 -31.24 -5.91 0.79
C ALA A 114 -30.36 -4.66 0.56
N LYS A 115 -29.29 -4.51 1.35
CA LYS A 115 -28.28 -3.45 1.22
C LYS A 115 -26.88 -4.04 1.41
N ALA A 116 -26.06 -3.98 0.34
CA ALA A 116 -24.64 -4.30 0.41
C ALA A 116 -23.82 -3.03 0.70
N ASP A 117 -22.94 -3.10 1.69
CA ASP A 117 -21.96 -2.05 1.99
C ASP A 117 -20.78 -2.62 2.77
N PHE A 118 -19.60 -2.04 2.62
CA PHE A 118 -18.43 -2.45 3.41
C PHE A 118 -17.40 -1.31 3.54
N ILE A 119 -16.64 -1.37 4.62
CA ILE A 119 -15.48 -0.50 4.87
C ILE A 119 -14.21 -1.27 4.58
N LEU A 120 -13.24 -0.61 3.95
CA LEU A 120 -11.88 -1.10 3.74
C LEU A 120 -10.92 -0.13 4.41
N TYR A 121 -10.09 -0.64 5.33
CA TYR A 121 -9.05 0.16 5.97
C TYR A 121 -7.71 -0.60 6.02
N ALA A 122 -6.61 0.15 6.08
CA ALA A 122 -5.25 -0.36 6.21
C ALA A 122 -4.45 0.63 7.07
N GLU A 123 -3.45 0.12 7.79
CA GLU A 123 -2.52 0.96 8.56
C GLU A 123 -1.71 1.88 7.63
N ASP A 124 -1.52 3.13 8.06
CA ASP A 124 -0.93 4.18 7.22
C ASP A 124 0.59 4.30 7.44
N LYS A 125 1.33 4.31 6.33
CA LYS A 125 2.77 4.59 6.17
C LYS A 125 3.72 3.81 7.08
N GLN A 126 4.48 2.90 6.48
CA GLN A 126 5.63 2.27 7.16
C GLN A 126 6.92 2.48 6.37
N GLU A 127 8.04 2.56 7.09
CA GLU A 127 9.39 2.53 6.52
C GLU A 127 9.91 1.09 6.57
N ALA A 128 10.48 0.60 5.47
CA ALA A 128 10.96 -0.77 5.31
C ALA A 128 12.43 -0.78 4.90
N ARG A 129 13.23 -1.73 5.38
CA ARG A 129 14.63 -1.90 4.93
C ARG A 129 14.68 -2.63 3.59
N MET A 130 15.54 -2.19 2.68
CA MET A 130 15.75 -2.92 1.42
C MET A 130 16.16 -4.38 1.67
N GLY A 131 15.44 -5.32 1.04
CA GLY A 131 15.67 -6.77 1.17
C GLY A 131 14.74 -7.49 2.15
N GLU A 132 14.12 -6.79 3.10
CA GLU A 132 13.18 -7.38 4.07
C GLU A 132 11.73 -7.26 3.58
N PRO A 133 10.90 -8.33 3.66
CA PRO A 133 9.48 -8.22 3.36
C PRO A 133 8.78 -7.42 4.46
N ILE A 134 7.84 -6.55 4.08
CA ILE A 134 7.01 -5.79 5.02
C ILE A 134 5.53 -6.18 4.88
N ALA A 135 4.85 -6.36 6.00
CA ALA A 135 3.46 -6.82 6.06
C ALA A 135 2.53 -5.74 6.59
N TYR A 136 1.43 -5.49 5.87
CA TYR A 136 0.35 -4.60 6.28
C TYR A 136 -0.91 -5.41 6.58
N ARG A 137 -1.58 -5.07 7.68
CA ARG A 137 -2.91 -5.58 7.99
C ARG A 137 -3.96 -4.80 7.19
N ILE A 138 -4.71 -5.51 6.36
CA ILE A 138 -5.86 -5.00 5.62
C ILE A 138 -7.10 -5.52 6.31
N THR A 139 -7.99 -4.62 6.70
CA THR A 139 -9.23 -5.01 7.36
C THR A 139 -10.43 -4.57 6.55
N VAL A 140 -11.41 -5.46 6.48
CA VAL A 140 -12.69 -5.27 5.82
C VAL A 140 -13.80 -5.50 6.83
N ILE A 141 -14.76 -4.58 6.92
CA ILE A 141 -15.94 -4.73 7.78
C ILE A 141 -17.16 -4.68 6.88
N ASN A 142 -17.97 -5.74 6.90
CA ASN A 142 -19.25 -5.74 6.19
C ASN A 142 -20.26 -4.89 6.98
N ARG A 143 -20.72 -3.79 6.38
CA ARG A 143 -21.75 -2.89 6.94
C ARG A 143 -23.11 -3.09 6.26
N GLY A 144 -23.19 -3.98 5.29
CA GLY A 144 -24.44 -4.41 4.70
C GLY A 144 -25.20 -5.35 5.62
N ASN A 145 -26.46 -5.59 5.28
CA ASN A 145 -27.34 -6.53 5.98
C ASN A 145 -27.49 -7.89 5.27
N LEU A 146 -26.54 -8.20 4.40
CA LEU A 146 -26.39 -9.46 3.67
C LEU A 146 -25.00 -10.04 3.95
N ARG A 147 -24.87 -11.37 3.93
CA ARG A 147 -23.56 -12.02 3.86
C ARG A 147 -22.90 -11.66 2.52
N ASP A 148 -21.69 -11.11 2.57
CA ASP A 148 -20.96 -10.63 1.38
C ASP A 148 -19.66 -11.41 1.16
N ARG A 149 -19.32 -11.64 -0.11
CA ARG A 149 -18.08 -12.27 -0.55
C ARG A 149 -17.16 -11.22 -1.16
N ILE A 150 -16.24 -10.72 -0.35
CA ILE A 150 -15.37 -9.61 -0.72
C ILE A 150 -14.05 -10.13 -1.30
N THR A 151 -13.78 -9.82 -2.57
CA THR A 151 -12.54 -10.17 -3.25
C THR A 151 -11.51 -9.05 -3.13
N LEU A 152 -10.28 -9.39 -2.75
CA LEU A 152 -9.17 -8.48 -2.52
C LEU A 152 -8.09 -8.65 -3.61
N GLU A 153 -7.69 -7.53 -4.21
CA GLU A 153 -6.61 -7.43 -5.20
C GLU A 153 -5.61 -6.34 -4.78
N ALA A 154 -4.31 -6.60 -4.92
CA ALA A 154 -3.27 -5.61 -4.68
C ALA A 154 -2.49 -5.31 -5.96
N GLU A 155 -2.28 -4.03 -6.25
CA GLU A 155 -1.51 -3.56 -7.40
C GLU A 155 -0.41 -2.59 -6.93
N ALA A 156 0.83 -3.03 -7.07
CA ALA A 156 2.03 -2.26 -6.74
C ALA A 156 2.59 -1.55 -7.99
N ASN A 157 3.07 -0.32 -7.82
CA ASN A 157 3.75 0.41 -8.90
C ASN A 157 5.13 -0.18 -9.27
N THR A 158 5.80 -0.85 -8.33
CA THR A 158 7.09 -1.54 -8.51
C THR A 158 7.25 -2.58 -7.41
N GLY A 159 7.96 -3.69 -7.64
CA GLY A 159 8.10 -4.79 -6.68
C GLY A 159 7.00 -5.86 -6.81
N GLU A 160 6.92 -6.76 -5.84
CA GLU A 160 5.91 -7.81 -5.75
C GLU A 160 5.01 -7.55 -4.52
N ALA A 161 3.71 -7.81 -4.69
CA ALA A 161 2.70 -7.63 -3.64
C ALA A 161 1.89 -8.91 -3.52
N PHE A 162 1.88 -9.51 -2.33
CA PHE A 162 1.17 -10.75 -2.03
C PHE A 162 0.09 -10.48 -1.00
N LEU A 163 -1.14 -10.87 -1.28
CA LEU A 163 -2.27 -10.66 -0.38
C LEU A 163 -2.87 -12.02 0.01
N ARG A 164 -3.04 -12.27 1.31
CA ARG A 164 -3.53 -13.55 1.85
C ARG A 164 -4.45 -13.33 3.08
N PRO A 165 -5.68 -13.87 3.11
CA PRO A 165 -6.42 -14.47 1.98
C PRO A 165 -6.88 -13.41 0.96
N THR A 166 -7.12 -13.80 -0.29
CA THR A 166 -7.60 -12.89 -1.36
C THR A 166 -9.13 -12.79 -1.43
N VAL A 167 -9.85 -13.55 -0.60
CA VAL A 167 -11.31 -13.54 -0.53
C VAL A 167 -11.70 -13.62 0.94
N LEU A 168 -12.66 -12.78 1.35
CA LEU A 168 -13.25 -12.77 2.68
C LEU A 168 -14.76 -12.97 2.54
N GLU A 169 -15.32 -13.94 3.26
CA GLU A 169 -16.77 -14.10 3.38
C GLU A 169 -17.20 -13.56 4.73
N LEU A 170 -18.00 -12.50 4.70
CA LEU A 170 -18.34 -11.72 5.90
C LEU A 170 -19.85 -11.62 6.06
N ASP A 171 -20.36 -12.05 7.20
CA ASP A 171 -21.73 -11.80 7.63
C ASP A 171 -21.94 -10.31 8.00
N PRO A 172 -23.20 -9.83 8.06
CA PRO A 172 -23.51 -8.47 8.49
C PRO A 172 -22.84 -8.09 9.81
N GLY A 173 -22.03 -7.02 9.81
CA GLY A 173 -21.28 -6.56 10.97
C GLY A 173 -19.98 -7.31 11.25
N GLN A 174 -19.65 -8.37 10.49
CA GLN A 174 -18.44 -9.15 10.68
C GLN A 174 -17.20 -8.41 10.13
N GLU A 175 -16.11 -8.51 10.88
CA GLU A 175 -14.77 -8.07 10.48
C GLU A 175 -13.97 -9.23 9.89
N GLY A 176 -13.30 -8.99 8.76
CA GLY A 176 -12.34 -9.90 8.15
C GLY A 176 -11.00 -9.22 7.92
N THR A 177 -9.91 -9.96 8.11
CA THR A 177 -8.55 -9.45 7.94
C THR A 177 -7.78 -10.21 6.86
N ALA A 178 -6.95 -9.50 6.13
CA ALA A 178 -5.99 -10.05 5.19
C ALA A 178 -4.62 -9.39 5.36
N VAL A 179 -3.56 -10.14 5.09
CA VAL A 179 -2.18 -9.65 5.20
C VAL A 179 -1.65 -9.35 3.80
N LEU A 180 -1.23 -8.11 3.59
CA LEU A 180 -0.51 -7.65 2.40
C LEU A 180 0.99 -7.67 2.68
N THR A 181 1.74 -8.55 2.02
CA THR A 181 3.21 -8.61 2.07
C THR A 181 3.80 -7.94 0.83
N LEU A 182 4.68 -6.96 1.02
CA LEU A 182 5.40 -6.26 -0.04
C LEU A 182 6.89 -6.63 -0.01
N GLN A 183 7.48 -6.89 -1.19
CA GLN A 183 8.90 -7.19 -1.32
C GLN A 183 9.47 -6.58 -2.62
N ILE A 184 10.69 -6.03 -2.53
CA ILE A 184 11.48 -5.64 -3.70
C ILE A 184 12.55 -6.71 -3.90
N GLY A 185 12.45 -7.50 -4.98
CA GLY A 185 13.42 -8.58 -5.25
C GLY A 185 14.83 -8.06 -5.54
N ASP A 186 15.84 -8.81 -5.11
CA ASP A 186 17.29 -8.50 -5.11
C ASP A 186 17.88 -8.11 -6.49
N GLY A 187 17.13 -8.29 -7.57
CA GLY A 187 17.55 -7.98 -8.94
C GLY A 187 17.27 -6.55 -9.43
N ARG A 188 16.47 -5.74 -8.71
CA ARG A 188 16.09 -4.37 -9.14
C ARG A 188 16.79 -3.31 -8.26
N ARG A 189 17.76 -2.58 -8.84
CA ARG A 189 18.35 -1.39 -8.20
C ARG A 189 17.29 -0.29 -8.10
N VAL A 190 16.72 -0.09 -6.92
CA VAL A 190 15.81 1.02 -6.61
C VAL A 190 16.58 2.06 -5.75
N SER A 191 16.33 3.35 -5.94
CA SER A 191 17.06 4.42 -5.23
C SER A 191 16.73 4.47 -3.72
N PRO A 192 17.67 4.83 -2.84
CA PRO A 192 17.39 5.07 -1.42
C PRO A 192 16.28 6.10 -1.21
N GLY A 193 15.33 5.82 -0.31
CA GLY A 193 14.19 6.69 -0.04
C GLY A 193 13.07 6.58 -1.08
N TYR A 194 13.09 5.56 -1.94
CA TYR A 194 12.02 5.28 -2.89
C TYR A 194 10.70 4.97 -2.17
N THR A 195 9.65 5.66 -2.62
CA THR A 195 8.29 5.46 -2.13
C THR A 195 7.52 4.53 -3.06
N MET A 196 7.26 3.32 -2.58
CA MET A 196 6.38 2.36 -3.23
C MET A 196 4.93 2.69 -2.88
N ILE A 197 4.07 2.72 -3.90
CA ILE A 197 2.65 2.97 -3.74
C ILE A 197 1.91 1.72 -4.18
N THR A 198 1.18 1.11 -3.24
CA THR A 198 0.37 -0.07 -3.48
C THR A 198 -1.10 0.27 -3.27
N TRP A 199 -1.92 -0.03 -4.27
CA TRP A 199 -3.37 0.09 -4.17
C TRP A 199 -3.97 -1.27 -3.83
N VAL A 200 -4.68 -1.35 -2.70
CA VAL A 200 -5.50 -2.52 -2.37
C VAL A 200 -6.94 -2.21 -2.76
N ARG A 201 -7.54 -3.09 -3.55
CA ARG A 201 -8.93 -2.99 -4.02
C ARG A 201 -9.72 -4.12 -3.40
N ALA A 202 -10.86 -3.78 -2.85
CA ALA A 202 -11.86 -4.72 -2.35
C ALA A 202 -13.12 -4.59 -3.20
N ARG A 203 -13.69 -5.72 -3.62
CA ARG A 203 -14.93 -5.79 -4.41
C ARG A 203 -15.94 -6.67 -3.71
N SER A 204 -17.12 -6.13 -3.47
CA SER A 204 -18.29 -6.89 -3.01
C SER A 204 -18.74 -7.89 -4.09
N GLY A 205 -19.31 -9.01 -3.65
CA GLY A 205 -19.98 -9.97 -4.52
C GLY A 205 -21.30 -9.44 -5.08
N PHE A 206 -21.83 -8.34 -4.52
CA PHE A 206 -23.12 -7.76 -4.85
C PHE A 206 -22.98 -6.34 -5.42
N GLY A 207 -23.74 -6.04 -6.47
CA GLY A 207 -23.96 -4.66 -6.95
C GLY A 207 -22.72 -3.91 -7.51
N GLY A 208 -21.59 -4.58 -7.73
CA GLY A 208 -20.37 -3.95 -8.28
C GLY A 208 -19.69 -2.94 -7.36
N LEU A 209 -19.98 -2.98 -6.05
CA LEU A 209 -19.40 -2.08 -5.06
C LEU A 209 -17.89 -2.34 -4.90
N GLU A 210 -17.07 -1.31 -5.16
CA GLU A 210 -15.61 -1.36 -5.07
C GLU A 210 -15.08 -0.26 -4.13
N ARG A 211 -14.15 -0.61 -3.24
CA ARG A 211 -13.41 0.35 -2.39
C ARG A 211 -11.91 0.17 -2.62
N LYS A 212 -11.16 1.26 -2.48
CA LYS A 212 -9.69 1.26 -2.60
C LYS A 212 -9.05 1.95 -1.42
N VAL A 213 -7.96 1.38 -0.94
CA VAL A 213 -7.07 2.01 0.04
C VAL A 213 -5.65 2.07 -0.51
N ARG A 214 -4.94 3.15 -0.20
CA ARG A 214 -3.56 3.37 -0.64
C ARG A 214 -2.61 3.05 0.50
N VAL A 215 -1.74 2.08 0.28
CA VAL A 215 -0.61 1.79 1.16
C VAL A 215 0.64 2.45 0.59
N THR A 216 1.37 3.17 1.43
CA THR A 216 2.60 3.87 1.04
C THR A 216 3.77 3.33 1.86
N THR A 217 4.79 2.80 1.19
CA THR A 217 5.97 2.23 1.85
C THR A 217 7.21 2.97 1.38
N ARG A 218 8.00 3.50 2.33
CA ARG A 218 9.28 4.12 2.01
C ARG A 218 10.40 3.13 2.28
N TRP A 219 11.17 2.79 1.25
CA TRP A 219 12.27 1.85 1.37
C TRP A 219 13.57 2.57 1.75
N LEU A 220 14.11 2.23 2.92
CA LEU A 220 15.35 2.72 3.48
C LEU A 220 16.50 1.78 3.09
N ASP A 221 17.66 2.36 2.77
CA ASP A 221 18.90 1.62 2.58
C ASP A 221 19.38 1.15 3.97
N PRO A 222 19.70 -0.15 4.20
CA PRO A 222 20.23 -0.63 5.47
C PRO A 222 21.57 0.03 5.87
N TYR A 223 22.24 0.70 4.93
CA TYR A 223 23.44 1.52 5.18
C TYR A 223 23.14 3.01 5.37
N ALA A 224 21.87 3.43 5.34
CA ALA A 224 21.46 4.78 5.72
C ALA A 224 21.14 4.80 7.22
N LEU A 225 22.17 5.01 8.02
CA LEU A 225 22.02 5.33 9.44
C LEU A 225 21.28 6.67 9.61
N GLY A 226 20.14 6.63 10.32
CA GLY A 226 19.62 7.74 11.13
C GLY A 226 18.89 8.88 10.42
N ALA A 227 17.81 9.34 11.04
CA ALA A 227 17.09 10.56 10.66
C ALA A 227 17.99 11.80 10.82
N GLY A 228 18.50 12.28 9.69
CA GLY A 228 19.37 13.45 9.55
C GLY A 228 20.23 13.21 8.31
N GLY A 229 19.97 13.92 7.21
CA GLY A 229 20.56 13.60 5.91
C GLY A 229 22.08 13.34 5.99
N PRO A 230 22.60 12.29 5.33
CA PRO A 230 24.01 11.91 5.45
C PRO A 230 24.89 13.07 5.01
N ASP A 231 26.09 13.14 5.59
CA ASP A 231 27.13 14.08 5.15
C ASP A 231 27.30 14.02 3.62
N PRO A 232 27.69 15.14 2.98
CA PRO A 232 28.01 15.13 1.56
C PRO A 232 28.96 13.96 1.28
N THR A 233 28.58 13.10 0.33
CA THR A 233 29.34 11.89 -0.03
C THR A 233 29.58 11.87 -1.53
N LEU A 234 30.76 11.36 -1.89
CA LEU A 234 31.14 11.09 -3.26
C LEU A 234 31.14 9.59 -3.53
N ARG A 235 30.67 9.22 -4.72
CA ARG A 235 30.68 7.87 -5.26
C ARG A 235 31.64 7.83 -6.44
N VAL A 236 32.71 7.04 -6.32
CA VAL A 236 33.57 6.67 -7.46
C VAL A 236 33.10 5.31 -7.97
N GLY A 237 32.70 5.26 -9.24
CA GLY A 237 32.33 4.03 -9.93
C GLY A 237 33.39 3.64 -10.96
N LEU A 238 33.71 2.36 -11.07
CA LEU A 238 34.59 1.80 -12.10
C LEU A 238 33.91 0.58 -12.72
N SER A 239 33.42 0.76 -13.94
CA SER A 239 32.85 -0.32 -14.74
C SER A 239 33.85 -0.79 -15.77
N GLY A 240 34.03 -2.09 -15.96
CA GLY A 240 34.94 -2.58 -16.98
C GLY A 240 34.58 -3.96 -17.49
N SER A 241 35.18 -4.33 -18.60
CA SER A 241 35.14 -5.69 -19.10
C SER A 241 36.44 -6.08 -19.78
N VAL A 242 36.81 -7.34 -19.67
CA VAL A 242 37.88 -7.97 -20.43
C VAL A 242 37.25 -9.15 -21.16
N GLY A 243 37.59 -9.34 -22.43
CA GLY A 243 37.11 -10.47 -23.19
C GLY A 243 38.12 -10.97 -24.19
N VAL A 244 37.99 -12.24 -24.54
CA VAL A 244 38.78 -12.92 -25.55
C VAL A 244 37.82 -13.53 -26.54
N GLY A 245 38.02 -13.25 -27.82
CA GLY A 245 37.32 -13.88 -28.92
C GLY A 245 38.27 -14.70 -29.77
N ALA A 246 37.85 -15.88 -30.21
CA ALA A 246 38.57 -16.67 -31.21
C ALA A 246 37.63 -16.95 -32.39
N LEU A 247 38.21 -16.97 -33.59
CA LEU A 247 37.50 -17.22 -34.84
C LEU A 247 38.22 -18.37 -35.56
N LEU A 248 37.48 -19.39 -35.96
CA LEU A 248 37.97 -20.54 -36.72
C LEU A 248 37.19 -20.57 -38.03
N GLU A 249 37.86 -20.25 -39.14
CA GLU A 249 37.28 -20.24 -40.48
C GLU A 249 37.98 -21.32 -41.32
N ALA A 250 37.19 -22.20 -41.95
CA ALA A 250 37.72 -23.26 -42.83
C ALA A 250 38.87 -24.09 -42.19
N GLY A 251 38.72 -24.45 -40.91
CA GLY A 251 39.72 -25.24 -40.16
C GLY A 251 40.98 -24.48 -39.73
N ARG A 252 41.07 -23.16 -39.97
CA ARG A 252 42.20 -22.32 -39.54
C ARG A 252 41.76 -21.30 -38.49
N PHE A 253 42.43 -21.31 -37.33
CA PHE A 253 42.22 -20.29 -36.32
C PHE A 253 42.80 -18.97 -36.80
N ALA A 254 41.97 -17.93 -36.84
CA ALA A 254 42.45 -16.56 -36.84
C ALA A 254 43.09 -16.23 -35.49
N SER A 255 43.95 -15.22 -35.46
CA SER A 255 44.58 -14.76 -34.21
C SER A 255 43.49 -14.34 -33.20
N PRO A 256 43.57 -14.79 -31.93
CA PRO A 256 42.59 -14.43 -30.92
C PRO A 256 42.58 -12.92 -30.67
N VAL A 257 41.38 -12.36 -30.55
CA VAL A 257 41.15 -10.95 -30.30
C VAL A 257 40.88 -10.75 -28.82
N PHE A 258 41.87 -10.20 -28.12
CA PHE A 258 41.73 -9.73 -26.75
C PHE A 258 41.13 -8.34 -26.79
N ARG A 259 40.14 -8.06 -25.95
CA ARG A 259 39.53 -6.73 -25.79
C ARG A 259 39.43 -6.41 -24.32
N TYR A 260 39.69 -5.17 -23.95
CA TYR A 260 39.35 -4.67 -22.63
C TYR A 260 38.72 -3.29 -22.74
N SER A 261 37.90 -2.96 -21.76
CA SER A 261 37.28 -1.65 -21.63
C SER A 261 37.11 -1.30 -20.15
N VAL A 262 37.35 -0.04 -19.79
CA VAL A 262 37.26 0.47 -18.43
C VAL A 262 36.64 1.86 -18.50
N LYS A 263 35.64 2.12 -17.66
CA LYS A 263 34.86 3.35 -17.65
C LYS A 263 34.65 3.80 -16.20
N PRO A 264 35.44 4.78 -15.73
CA PRO A 264 35.24 5.39 -14.44
C PRO A 264 34.14 6.45 -14.49
N SER A 265 33.68 6.75 -13.29
CA SER A 265 32.68 7.75 -13.02
C SER A 265 32.89 8.29 -11.61
N LEU A 266 32.57 9.55 -11.41
CA LEU A 266 32.44 10.16 -10.09
C LEU A 266 31.06 10.80 -10.02
N SER A 267 30.35 10.67 -8.91
CA SER A 267 29.07 11.34 -8.72
C SER A 267 28.77 11.51 -7.25
N GLY A 268 28.12 12.59 -6.85
CA GLY A 268 27.71 12.77 -5.46
C GLY A 268 27.63 14.24 -5.06
N ARG A 269 27.60 14.49 -3.76
CA ARG A 269 27.46 15.82 -3.19
C ARG A 269 28.84 16.37 -2.84
N LEU A 270 29.21 17.50 -3.45
CA LEU A 270 30.39 18.26 -3.03
C LEU A 270 30.12 19.02 -1.72
N SER A 271 28.87 19.43 -1.50
CA SER A 271 28.41 20.11 -0.29
C SER A 271 26.91 19.86 -0.09
N ASP A 272 26.26 20.56 0.86
CA ASP A 272 24.79 20.50 0.98
C ASP A 272 24.04 21.30 -0.09
N PHE A 273 24.78 22.03 -0.92
CA PHE A 273 24.26 22.91 -1.95
C PHE A 273 24.62 22.44 -3.36
N VAL A 274 25.75 21.77 -3.54
CA VAL A 274 26.31 21.45 -4.86
C VAL A 274 26.50 19.95 -5.04
N GLU A 275 25.93 19.42 -6.10
CA GLU A 275 26.16 18.07 -6.60
C GLU A 275 27.13 18.10 -7.79
N ALA A 276 27.95 17.06 -7.91
CA ALA A 276 28.87 16.85 -9.01
C ALA A 276 28.68 15.50 -9.68
N SER A 277 28.99 15.46 -10.97
CA SER A 277 29.08 14.25 -11.77
C SER A 277 30.26 14.37 -12.73
N LEU A 278 30.95 13.26 -12.95
CA LEU A 278 32.01 13.06 -13.91
C LEU A 278 31.77 11.72 -14.58
N SER A 279 31.79 11.70 -15.89
CA SER A 279 31.70 10.47 -16.67
C SER A 279 32.62 10.53 -17.87
N THR A 280 33.16 9.39 -18.26
CA THR A 280 33.98 9.26 -19.47
C THR A 280 33.35 8.23 -20.40
N SER A 281 33.72 8.24 -21.67
CA SER A 281 33.63 7.01 -22.47
C SER A 281 34.63 5.97 -21.96
N ALA A 282 34.45 4.73 -22.36
CA ALA A 282 35.36 3.66 -21.94
C ALA A 282 36.73 3.85 -22.57
N PHE A 283 37.78 3.68 -21.78
CA PHE A 283 39.15 3.46 -22.25
C PHE A 283 39.29 1.98 -22.53
N GLY A 284 39.86 1.61 -23.66
CA GLY A 284 39.95 0.20 -24.02
C GLY A 284 40.91 -0.01 -25.17
N GLY A 285 41.32 -1.25 -25.35
CA GLY A 285 42.20 -1.65 -26.44
C GLY A 285 41.80 -3.02 -26.96
N GLN A 286 42.29 -3.36 -28.15
CA GLN A 286 42.11 -4.69 -28.72
C GLN A 286 43.37 -5.19 -29.42
N SER A 287 43.71 -6.48 -29.27
CA SER A 287 44.86 -7.05 -29.97
C SER A 287 44.69 -6.95 -31.50
N PRO A 288 45.77 -6.71 -32.26
CA PRO A 288 47.18 -6.62 -31.83
C PRO A 288 47.61 -5.25 -31.26
N ARG A 289 46.73 -4.24 -31.25
CA ARG A 289 47.04 -2.90 -30.73
C ARG A 289 46.62 -2.77 -29.26
N TRP A 290 47.55 -3.13 -28.37
CA TRP A 290 47.31 -3.18 -26.92
C TRP A 290 47.25 -1.82 -26.23
N TRP A 291 47.69 -0.74 -26.88
CA TRP A 291 47.64 0.60 -26.27
C TRP A 291 46.18 1.03 -26.05
N PRO A 292 45.83 1.52 -24.85
CA PRO A 292 44.48 2.00 -24.57
C PRO A 292 44.15 3.17 -25.48
N GLU A 293 43.06 3.06 -26.23
CA GLU A 293 42.46 4.21 -26.87
C GLU A 293 42.02 5.19 -25.77
N ALA A 294 42.50 6.44 -25.89
CA ALA A 294 42.09 7.51 -24.99
C ALA A 294 40.56 7.67 -25.05
N PRO A 295 39.91 8.05 -23.94
CA PRO A 295 38.47 8.25 -23.91
C PRO A 295 38.05 9.26 -24.98
N SER A 296 37.15 8.81 -25.86
CA SER A 296 36.53 9.65 -26.88
C SER A 296 35.65 10.77 -26.33
N SER A 297 35.25 10.70 -25.04
CA SER A 297 34.51 11.77 -24.38
C SER A 297 34.70 11.83 -22.86
N LEU A 298 34.54 13.03 -22.32
CA LEU A 298 34.52 13.39 -20.91
C LEU A 298 33.33 14.34 -20.69
N ALA A 299 32.55 14.11 -19.64
CA ALA A 299 31.48 15.00 -19.23
C ALA A 299 31.55 15.26 -17.73
N LEU A 300 31.64 16.52 -17.34
CA LEU A 300 31.60 17.01 -15.97
C LEU A 300 30.34 17.86 -15.80
N GLY A 301 29.58 17.62 -14.75
CA GLY A 301 28.37 18.38 -14.42
C GLY A 301 28.39 18.80 -12.96
N LEU A 302 28.08 20.06 -12.71
CA LEU A 302 27.83 20.65 -11.40
C LEU A 302 26.39 21.16 -11.35
N LYS A 303 25.73 20.94 -10.22
CA LYS A 303 24.34 21.36 -10.02
C LYS A 303 24.16 21.95 -8.64
N GLY A 304 23.76 23.21 -8.60
CA GLY A 304 23.36 23.93 -7.40
C GLY A 304 21.85 24.16 -7.32
N PRO A 305 21.35 24.91 -6.30
CA PRO A 305 19.91 25.11 -6.09
C PRO A 305 19.24 25.97 -7.17
N LYS A 306 19.97 26.93 -7.71
CA LYS A 306 19.50 27.90 -8.72
C LYS A 306 20.43 27.98 -9.92
N TRP A 307 21.38 27.07 -10.07
CA TRP A 307 22.31 27.08 -11.18
C TRP A 307 22.80 25.67 -11.50
N ASP A 308 23.28 25.49 -12.73
CA ASP A 308 23.94 24.27 -13.18
C ASP A 308 25.01 24.63 -14.20
N ALA A 309 26.05 23.83 -14.27
CA ALA A 309 27.14 23.95 -15.24
C ALA A 309 27.53 22.56 -15.73
N ALA A 310 27.74 22.41 -17.03
CA ALA A 310 28.15 21.16 -17.64
C ALA A 310 29.25 21.44 -18.66
N LEU A 311 30.38 20.77 -18.49
CA LEU A 311 31.47 20.71 -19.45
C LEU A 311 31.43 19.36 -20.14
N SER A 312 31.53 19.34 -21.46
CA SER A 312 31.68 18.14 -22.27
C SER A 312 32.87 18.30 -23.19
N ALA A 313 33.79 17.34 -23.21
CA ALA A 313 34.89 17.28 -24.14
C ALA A 313 34.81 15.96 -24.91
N THR A 314 35.14 15.99 -26.20
CA THR A 314 35.28 14.81 -27.06
C THR A 314 36.62 14.87 -27.77
N THR A 315 36.98 13.84 -28.53
CA THR A 315 38.19 13.88 -29.40
C THR A 315 38.16 14.97 -30.46
N THR A 316 36.98 15.51 -30.79
CA THR A 316 36.81 16.48 -31.87
C THR A 316 36.53 17.89 -31.39
N GLY A 317 36.22 18.09 -30.10
CA GLY A 317 35.88 19.41 -29.59
C GLY A 317 35.43 19.43 -28.13
N MET A 318 35.01 20.60 -27.69
CA MET A 318 34.55 20.87 -26.32
C MET A 318 33.27 21.69 -26.33
N GLY A 319 32.46 21.57 -25.30
CA GLY A 319 31.29 22.40 -25.07
C GLY A 319 31.08 22.67 -23.60
N LEU A 320 30.65 23.88 -23.28
CA LEU A 320 30.28 24.35 -21.96
C LEU A 320 28.83 24.78 -22.00
N ARG A 321 28.02 24.35 -21.02
CA ARG A 321 26.67 24.85 -20.81
C ARG A 321 26.51 25.29 -19.38
N THR A 322 25.90 26.44 -19.17
CA THR A 322 25.56 26.93 -17.84
C THR A 322 24.11 27.37 -17.84
N GLY A 323 23.46 27.20 -16.70
CA GLY A 323 22.11 27.64 -16.44
C GLY A 323 22.02 28.31 -15.10
N PHE A 324 21.23 29.37 -14.97
CA PHE A 324 20.96 29.99 -13.67
C PHE A 324 19.53 30.52 -13.61
N GLN A 325 18.97 30.53 -12.40
CA GLN A 325 17.59 30.92 -12.14
C GLN A 325 17.56 32.09 -11.16
N THR A 326 16.93 33.19 -11.59
CA THR A 326 16.75 34.38 -10.75
C THR A 326 15.49 35.13 -11.16
N LYS A 327 14.83 35.79 -10.20
CA LYS A 327 13.64 36.64 -10.42
C LYS A 327 12.53 36.01 -11.30
N GLY A 328 12.31 34.70 -11.17
CA GLY A 328 11.26 34.00 -11.95
C GLY A 328 11.64 33.66 -13.39
N TRP A 329 12.92 33.70 -13.73
CA TRP A 329 13.46 33.33 -15.03
C TRP A 329 14.61 32.34 -14.89
N ARG A 330 14.73 31.43 -15.87
CA ARG A 330 15.89 30.55 -16.05
C ARG A 330 16.62 30.96 -17.31
N TYR A 331 17.88 31.35 -17.15
CA TYR A 331 18.78 31.71 -18.23
C TYR A 331 19.70 30.54 -18.53
N GLY A 332 20.05 30.36 -19.79
CA GLY A 332 21.03 29.38 -20.25
C GLY A 332 22.07 30.04 -21.13
N VAL A 333 23.33 29.62 -20.99
CA VAL A 333 24.43 29.99 -21.88
C VAL A 333 25.10 28.70 -22.35
N GLY A 334 25.39 28.60 -23.64
CA GLY A 334 26.06 27.45 -24.22
C GLY A 334 27.19 27.91 -25.14
N LEU A 335 28.33 27.23 -25.05
CA LEU A 335 29.48 27.37 -25.92
C LEU A 335 29.82 25.97 -26.46
N ASN A 336 30.19 25.87 -27.72
CA ASN A 336 30.74 24.66 -28.31
C ASN A 336 31.83 25.03 -29.32
N GLY A 337 32.82 24.18 -29.49
CA GLY A 337 33.93 24.42 -30.40
C GLY A 337 34.61 23.12 -30.78
N ARG A 338 35.14 23.05 -31.99
CA ARG A 338 36.04 21.98 -32.45
C ARG A 338 37.50 22.35 -32.24
N TYR A 339 38.35 21.35 -32.00
CA TYR A 339 39.79 21.58 -31.81
C TYR A 339 40.53 21.93 -33.10
N ASP A 340 39.98 21.56 -34.26
CA ASP A 340 40.47 21.97 -35.58
C ASP A 340 40.26 23.47 -35.88
N LEU A 341 39.72 24.24 -34.90
CA LEU A 341 39.34 25.65 -34.98
C LEU A 341 38.38 25.97 -36.15
N GLY A 342 37.82 24.94 -36.79
CA GLY A 342 37.01 25.06 -38.00
C GLY A 342 35.52 25.24 -37.74
N ALA A 343 35.05 24.99 -36.50
CA ALA A 343 33.65 25.20 -36.14
C ALA A 343 33.46 25.50 -34.66
N GLY A 344 32.47 26.32 -34.33
CA GLY A 344 32.08 26.62 -32.96
C GLY A 344 30.72 27.30 -32.90
N GLY A 345 30.12 27.33 -31.72
CA GLY A 345 28.82 27.93 -31.53
C GLY A 345 28.67 28.56 -30.16
N PHE A 346 27.75 29.50 -30.11
CA PHE A 346 27.32 30.21 -28.92
C PHE A 346 25.80 30.18 -28.87
N SER A 347 25.23 29.99 -27.70
CA SER A 347 23.79 30.02 -27.51
C SER A 347 23.44 30.68 -26.20
N VAL A 348 22.33 31.43 -26.20
CA VAL A 348 21.72 31.98 -25.00
C VAL A 348 20.23 31.67 -25.01
N SER A 349 19.68 31.40 -23.84
CA SER A 349 18.25 31.19 -23.67
C SER A 349 17.73 31.86 -22.40
N ALA A 350 16.45 32.22 -22.41
CA ALA A 350 15.74 32.73 -21.25
C ALA A 350 14.32 32.15 -21.25
N VAL A 351 13.96 31.46 -20.17
CA VAL A 351 12.68 30.78 -19.99
C VAL A 351 12.01 31.31 -18.73
N SER A 352 10.81 31.84 -18.84
CA SER A 352 10.03 32.26 -17.69
C SER A 352 9.56 31.05 -16.87
N THR A 353 9.77 31.10 -15.56
CA THR A 353 9.25 30.13 -14.59
C THR A 353 8.03 30.65 -13.85
N LEU A 354 7.55 31.86 -14.17
CA LEU A 354 6.36 32.46 -13.58
C LEU A 354 5.09 31.80 -14.13
N ARG A 355 4.14 31.47 -13.25
CA ARG A 355 2.83 30.89 -13.68
C ARG A 355 2.02 31.84 -14.56
N SER A 356 2.21 33.15 -14.42
CA SER A 356 1.51 34.20 -15.18
C SER A 356 2.09 34.46 -16.57
N LEU A 357 3.32 34.02 -16.83
CA LEU A 357 4.05 34.31 -18.07
C LEU A 357 4.75 33.06 -18.58
N ASN A 358 4.26 32.47 -19.66
CA ASN A 358 4.94 31.37 -20.33
C ASN A 358 5.60 31.89 -21.62
N LEU A 359 6.85 32.35 -21.48
CA LEU A 359 7.66 32.95 -22.52
C LEU A 359 9.05 32.28 -22.56
N GLN A 360 9.52 31.96 -23.75
CA GLN A 360 10.82 31.37 -24.02
C GLN A 360 11.53 32.15 -25.12
N LEU A 361 12.79 32.48 -24.88
CA LEU A 361 13.68 33.17 -25.81
C LEU A 361 14.90 32.29 -26.02
N ASN A 362 15.33 32.14 -27.27
CA ASN A 362 16.55 31.44 -27.61
C ASN A 362 17.28 32.19 -28.71
N ALA A 363 18.59 32.37 -28.57
CA ALA A 363 19.46 32.83 -29.64
C ALA A 363 20.65 31.89 -29.77
N SER A 364 21.09 31.59 -30.98
CA SER A 364 22.29 30.80 -31.22
C SER A 364 23.03 31.29 -32.45
N VAL A 365 24.35 31.14 -32.43
CA VAL A 365 25.25 31.35 -33.57
C VAL A 365 26.06 30.08 -33.68
N ASP A 366 26.05 29.42 -34.83
CA ASP A 366 26.87 28.26 -35.15
C ASP A 366 27.74 28.59 -36.36
N ALA A 367 29.05 28.68 -36.20
CA ALA A 367 30.02 28.87 -37.27
C ALA A 367 30.71 27.54 -37.60
N ALA A 368 30.94 27.30 -38.88
CA ALA A 368 31.76 26.22 -39.44
C ALA A 368 32.56 26.77 -40.64
N GLN A 369 33.58 26.06 -41.11
CA GLN A 369 34.43 26.54 -42.22
C GLN A 369 33.56 26.95 -43.42
N GLY A 370 33.64 28.23 -43.80
CA GLY A 370 32.90 28.81 -44.93
C GLY A 370 31.40 29.08 -44.69
N SER A 371 30.84 28.75 -43.51
CA SER A 371 29.42 29.01 -43.22
C SER A 371 29.13 29.36 -41.77
N ARG A 372 28.33 30.41 -41.53
CA ARG A 372 27.81 30.76 -40.20
C ARG A 372 26.28 30.75 -40.22
N ARG A 373 25.66 30.23 -39.18
CA ARG A 373 24.21 30.17 -39.02
C ARG A 373 23.78 30.84 -37.72
N ASP A 374 22.95 31.85 -37.85
CA ASP A 374 22.39 32.60 -36.73
C ASP A 374 20.92 32.19 -36.54
N ARG A 375 20.48 31.96 -35.31
CA ARG A 375 19.08 31.67 -35.01
C ARG A 375 18.62 32.52 -33.85
N PHE A 376 17.40 33.03 -33.94
CA PHE A 376 16.70 33.66 -32.84
C PHE A 376 15.27 33.13 -32.81
N SER A 377 14.75 32.77 -31.64
CA SER A 377 13.35 32.39 -31.49
C SER A 377 12.73 32.95 -30.23
N VAL A 378 11.45 33.26 -30.35
CA VAL A 378 10.59 33.73 -29.28
C VAL A 378 9.34 32.87 -29.31
N ASP A 379 8.99 32.25 -28.20
CA ASP A 379 7.81 31.40 -28.08
C ASP A 379 7.02 31.81 -26.83
N TYR A 380 5.77 32.22 -27.02
CA TYR A 380 4.85 32.66 -25.98
C TYR A 380 3.62 31.76 -25.97
N SER A 381 3.11 31.44 -24.79
CA SER A 381 1.81 30.78 -24.68
C SER A 381 1.00 31.29 -23.51
N ARG A 382 -0.33 31.27 -23.68
CA ARG A 382 -1.28 31.69 -22.64
C ARG A 382 -2.58 30.92 -22.78
N THR A 383 -3.05 30.40 -21.67
CA THR A 383 -4.43 29.92 -21.55
C THR A 383 -5.35 31.13 -21.39
N LEU A 384 -6.21 31.37 -22.37
CA LEU A 384 -7.11 32.52 -22.41
C LEU A 384 -8.34 32.28 -21.53
N ASN A 385 -8.84 31.05 -21.51
CA ASN A 385 -9.92 30.58 -20.63
C ASN A 385 -9.84 29.05 -20.44
N ARG A 386 -10.80 28.44 -19.71
CA ARG A 386 -10.82 26.99 -19.41
C ARG A 386 -10.77 26.08 -20.65
N SER A 387 -11.12 26.59 -21.82
CA SER A 387 -11.27 25.82 -23.05
C SER A 387 -10.35 26.30 -24.18
N LEU A 388 -9.70 27.46 -24.08
CA LEU A 388 -8.93 28.06 -25.17
C LEU A 388 -7.52 28.44 -24.72
N SER A 389 -6.52 27.98 -25.47
CA SER A 389 -5.12 28.33 -25.28
C SER A 389 -4.49 28.84 -26.56
N LEU A 390 -3.71 29.91 -26.45
CA LEU A 390 -2.97 30.56 -27.52
C LEU A 390 -1.47 30.22 -27.39
N ARG A 391 -0.83 29.97 -28.53
CA ARG A 391 0.62 29.94 -28.69
C ARG A 391 1.01 30.88 -29.83
N LEU A 392 2.00 31.72 -29.61
CA LEU A 392 2.59 32.58 -30.62
C LEU A 392 4.09 32.31 -30.63
N GLY A 393 4.67 32.21 -31.81
CA GLY A 393 6.10 31.96 -31.97
C GLY A 393 6.67 32.73 -33.14
N GLY A 394 7.93 33.11 -33.03
CA GLY A 394 8.70 33.72 -34.10
C GLY A 394 10.09 33.08 -34.15
N ARG A 395 10.63 32.87 -35.35
CA ARG A 395 11.99 32.40 -35.54
C ARG A 395 12.66 33.17 -36.67
N LEU A 396 13.86 33.66 -36.45
CA LEU A 396 14.74 34.20 -37.47
C LEU A 396 15.90 33.21 -37.66
N ASN A 397 16.19 32.83 -38.90
CA ASN A 397 17.34 32.01 -39.25
C ASN A 397 18.20 32.75 -40.28
N GLY A 398 19.39 33.18 -39.88
CA GLY A 398 20.43 33.74 -40.74
C GLY A 398 21.40 32.65 -41.21
N ILE A 399 21.81 32.66 -42.46
CA ILE A 399 22.91 31.83 -42.99
C ILE A 399 23.86 32.72 -43.78
N LEU A 400 25.10 32.83 -43.33
CA LEU A 400 26.23 33.41 -44.04
C LEU A 400 26.99 32.29 -44.77
N SER A 401 27.01 32.29 -46.09
CA SER A 401 27.79 31.35 -46.93
C SER A 401 28.07 32.00 -48.28
N GLY A 402 29.17 32.75 -48.41
CA GLY A 402 29.42 33.64 -49.56
C GLY A 402 28.55 34.91 -49.58
N GLY A 403 27.41 34.93 -48.87
CA GLY A 403 26.54 36.07 -48.60
C GLY A 403 25.59 35.78 -47.43
N TYR A 404 24.99 36.81 -46.82
CA TYR A 404 24.08 36.65 -45.67
C TYR A 404 22.62 36.58 -46.12
N THR A 405 21.95 35.47 -45.80
CA THR A 405 20.52 35.26 -46.06
C THR A 405 19.76 35.17 -44.75
N LEU A 406 18.67 35.93 -44.59
CA LEU A 406 17.84 35.93 -43.38
C LEU A 406 16.41 35.50 -43.70
N VAL A 407 15.97 34.42 -43.06
CA VAL A 407 14.60 33.90 -43.20
C VAL A 407 13.86 34.02 -41.88
N GLY A 408 12.73 34.72 -41.92
CA GLY A 408 11.80 34.80 -40.79
C GLY A 408 10.69 33.76 -40.91
N THR A 409 10.26 33.22 -39.77
CA THR A 409 9.11 32.33 -39.65
C THR A 409 8.25 32.77 -38.47
N ALA A 410 7.00 33.16 -38.71
CA ALA A 410 6.01 33.40 -37.69
C ALA A 410 5.13 32.15 -37.49
N ARG A 411 4.68 31.90 -36.27
CA ARG A 411 3.81 30.78 -35.91
C ARG A 411 2.70 31.22 -34.97
N GLN A 412 1.52 30.65 -35.15
CA GLN A 412 0.38 30.79 -34.27
C GLN A 412 -0.26 29.43 -34.04
N GLY A 413 -0.57 29.11 -32.79
CA GLY A 413 -1.33 27.93 -32.41
C GLY A 413 -2.54 28.32 -31.58
N LEU A 414 -3.72 27.81 -31.93
CA LEU A 414 -4.94 27.96 -31.14
C LEU A 414 -5.45 26.57 -30.78
N LEU A 415 -5.47 26.27 -29.48
CA LEU A 415 -5.99 25.02 -28.95
C LEU A 415 -7.32 25.29 -28.26
N TRP A 416 -8.39 24.75 -28.82
CA TRP A 416 -9.71 24.71 -28.21
C TRP A 416 -10.01 23.30 -27.68
N GLN A 417 -10.45 23.19 -26.43
CA GLN A 417 -10.78 21.96 -25.72
C GLN A 417 -12.14 22.10 -25.03
N GLY A 418 -13.18 21.54 -25.64
CA GLY A 418 -14.51 21.43 -25.05
C GLY A 418 -14.73 20.12 -24.29
N ALA A 419 -15.96 19.87 -23.83
CA ALA A 419 -16.33 18.63 -23.14
C ALA A 419 -16.28 17.40 -24.06
N ARG A 420 -16.72 17.54 -25.32
CA ARG A 420 -16.87 16.42 -26.28
C ARG A 420 -15.91 16.48 -27.46
N PHE A 421 -15.30 17.64 -27.74
CA PHE A 421 -14.50 17.86 -28.94
C PHE A 421 -13.27 18.71 -28.62
N SER A 422 -12.20 18.59 -29.42
CA SER A 422 -11.00 19.43 -29.32
C SER A 422 -10.47 19.75 -30.70
N VAL A 423 -9.94 20.97 -30.88
CA VAL A 423 -9.36 21.46 -32.12
C VAL A 423 -8.05 22.16 -31.83
N LEU A 424 -7.03 21.87 -32.63
CA LEU A 424 -5.77 22.58 -32.68
C LEU A 424 -5.61 23.16 -34.09
N GLN A 425 -5.62 24.48 -34.18
CA GLN A 425 -5.14 25.21 -35.34
C GLN A 425 -3.66 25.54 -35.15
N SER A 426 -2.87 25.37 -36.19
CA SER A 426 -1.46 25.77 -36.26
C SER A 426 -1.19 26.44 -37.59
N LEU A 427 -0.89 27.73 -37.57
CA LEU A 427 -0.44 28.52 -38.71
C LEU A 427 1.07 28.76 -38.60
N SER A 428 1.80 28.59 -39.70
CA SER A 428 3.21 28.95 -39.83
C SER A 428 3.42 29.69 -41.13
N ALA A 429 4.14 30.81 -41.12
CA ALA A 429 4.38 31.64 -42.29
C ALA A 429 5.86 32.02 -42.37
N SER A 430 6.49 31.77 -43.51
CA SER A 430 7.84 32.22 -43.85
C SER A 430 7.80 33.01 -45.17
N PRO A 431 7.47 34.32 -45.12
CA PRO A 431 7.21 35.14 -46.31
C PRO A 431 8.37 35.15 -47.31
N GLN A 432 9.63 35.19 -46.83
CA GLN A 432 10.82 35.22 -47.68
C GLN A 432 10.99 33.94 -48.52
N LEU A 433 10.43 32.81 -48.07
CA LEU A 433 10.46 31.54 -48.79
C LEU A 433 9.15 31.28 -49.57
N GLY A 434 8.18 32.20 -49.51
CA GLY A 434 6.83 31.95 -50.04
C GLY A 434 6.13 30.75 -49.41
N LEU A 435 6.53 30.36 -48.19
CA LEU A 435 6.02 29.17 -47.50
C LEU A 435 4.98 29.56 -46.45
N TYR A 436 3.73 29.13 -46.65
CA TYR A 436 2.66 29.30 -45.68
C TYR A 436 2.04 27.95 -45.39
N THR A 437 1.81 27.63 -44.12
CA THR A 437 1.29 26.33 -43.70
C THR A 437 0.21 26.51 -42.67
N LEU A 438 -0.99 26.03 -42.96
CA LEU A 438 -2.12 25.96 -42.04
C LEU A 438 -2.44 24.50 -41.76
N THR A 439 -2.39 24.11 -40.49
CA THR A 439 -2.80 22.78 -40.04
C THR A 439 -3.97 22.91 -39.07
N LEU A 440 -5.05 22.18 -39.33
CA LEU A 440 -6.22 22.06 -38.48
C LEU A 440 -6.36 20.61 -38.07
N THR A 441 -6.12 20.30 -36.79
CA THR A 441 -6.31 18.95 -36.23
C THR A 441 -7.43 18.98 -35.22
N GLY A 442 -8.50 18.23 -35.43
CA GLY A 442 -9.64 18.25 -34.51
C GLY A 442 -10.35 16.91 -34.44
N GLY A 443 -11.14 16.70 -33.40
CA GLY A 443 -11.85 15.45 -33.23
C GLY A 443 -12.60 15.33 -31.91
N THR A 444 -13.43 14.30 -31.82
CA THR A 444 -14.12 13.93 -30.59
C THR A 444 -13.11 13.54 -29.51
N ARG A 445 -13.40 13.88 -28.26
CA ARG A 445 -12.54 13.54 -27.11
C ARG A 445 -12.68 12.09 -26.67
N SER A 446 -13.82 11.46 -26.98
CA SER A 446 -14.06 10.03 -26.87
C SER A 446 -14.16 9.42 -28.26
N VAL A 447 -13.66 8.20 -28.41
CA VAL A 447 -13.87 7.35 -29.59
C VAL A 447 -14.98 6.33 -29.40
N TYR A 448 -15.61 6.32 -28.23
CA TYR A 448 -16.71 5.44 -27.86
C TYR A 448 -18.05 6.18 -27.81
N PRO A 449 -19.15 5.57 -28.32
CA PRO A 449 -19.17 4.40 -29.20
C PRO A 449 -18.74 4.74 -30.64
N LEU A 450 -18.78 6.02 -31.00
CA LEU A 450 -18.34 6.58 -32.28
C LEU A 450 -17.45 7.79 -32.00
N GLY A 451 -16.35 7.92 -32.73
CA GLY A 451 -15.51 9.10 -32.70
C GLY A 451 -14.96 9.46 -34.07
N VAL A 452 -14.62 10.73 -34.23
CA VAL A 452 -14.06 11.25 -35.48
C VAL A 452 -12.83 12.07 -35.15
N ARG A 453 -11.78 11.91 -35.95
CA ARG A 453 -10.59 12.74 -35.88
C ARG A 453 -10.16 13.12 -37.30
N GLY A 454 -9.98 14.41 -37.52
CA GLY A 454 -9.54 14.97 -38.78
C GLY A 454 -8.25 15.75 -38.61
N THR A 455 -7.44 15.78 -39.66
CA THR A 455 -6.30 16.68 -39.82
C THR A 455 -6.33 17.21 -41.25
N ALA A 456 -6.46 18.51 -41.42
CA ALA A 456 -6.26 19.18 -42.69
C ALA A 456 -4.95 19.96 -42.63
N HIS A 457 -4.10 19.79 -43.63
CA HIS A 457 -2.80 20.41 -43.76
C HIS A 457 -2.75 21.10 -45.12
N LEU A 458 -2.75 22.43 -45.13
CA LEU A 458 -2.66 23.27 -46.31
C LEU A 458 -1.27 23.90 -46.33
N GLN A 459 -0.54 23.76 -47.43
CA GLN A 459 0.80 24.28 -47.59
C GLN A 459 0.94 25.03 -48.92
N GLN A 460 1.05 26.36 -48.87
CA GLN A 460 1.48 27.17 -50.00
C GLN A 460 3.00 27.10 -50.11
N ARG A 461 3.51 26.80 -51.30
CA ARG A 461 4.92 26.91 -51.69
C ARG A 461 5.05 27.85 -52.91
N PRO A 462 6.26 28.31 -53.25
CA PRO A 462 6.49 29.03 -54.50
C PRO A 462 6.06 28.23 -55.74
N GLU A 463 6.23 26.91 -55.69
CA GLU A 463 5.86 25.95 -56.75
C GLU A 463 4.34 25.75 -56.90
N GLY A 464 3.53 26.22 -55.94
CA GLY A 464 2.08 26.07 -55.93
C GLY A 464 1.50 25.65 -54.58
N LEU A 465 0.18 25.53 -54.53
CA LEU A 465 -0.56 25.12 -53.35
C LEU A 465 -0.61 23.58 -53.26
N GLY A 466 -0.18 23.04 -52.13
CA GLY A 466 -0.39 21.64 -51.77
C GLY A 466 -1.32 21.50 -50.56
N TRP A 467 -2.08 20.42 -50.49
CA TRP A 467 -2.91 20.12 -49.34
C TRP A 467 -2.96 18.62 -49.06
N LYS A 468 -3.19 18.27 -47.79
CA LYS A 468 -3.36 16.90 -47.30
C LYS A 468 -4.44 16.87 -46.23
N ALA A 469 -5.48 16.09 -46.46
CA ALA A 469 -6.56 15.87 -45.50
C ALA A 469 -6.55 14.40 -45.06
N ILE A 470 -6.46 14.17 -43.76
CA ILE A 470 -6.57 12.85 -43.14
C ILE A 470 -7.82 12.86 -42.27
N SER A 471 -8.78 12.01 -42.54
CA SER A 471 -9.93 11.78 -41.68
C SER A 471 -9.90 10.34 -41.16
N SER A 472 -10.19 10.16 -39.88
CA SER A 472 -10.32 8.84 -39.24
C SER A 472 -11.66 8.79 -38.53
N VAL A 473 -12.50 7.84 -38.91
CA VAL A 473 -13.72 7.49 -38.18
C VAL A 473 -13.42 6.25 -37.36
N PHE A 474 -13.77 6.32 -36.09
CA PHE A 474 -13.64 5.25 -35.12
C PHE A 474 -15.03 4.81 -34.71
N ALA A 475 -15.29 3.52 -34.71
CA ALA A 475 -16.52 2.95 -34.20
C ALA A 475 -16.21 1.73 -33.33
N THR A 476 -17.00 1.56 -32.28
CA THR A 476 -16.99 0.39 -31.40
C THR A 476 -18.35 -0.30 -31.54
N PRO A 477 -18.64 -0.94 -32.69
CA PRO A 477 -19.98 -1.46 -32.99
C PRO A 477 -20.39 -2.60 -32.06
N LEU A 478 -19.41 -3.35 -31.54
CA LEU A 478 -19.57 -4.38 -30.51
C LEU A 478 -18.52 -4.17 -29.40
N PRO A 479 -18.78 -4.61 -28.15
CA PRO A 479 -17.78 -4.58 -27.09
C PRO A 479 -16.46 -5.22 -27.54
N ARG A 480 -15.33 -4.55 -27.27
CA ARG A 480 -13.97 -5.02 -27.60
C ARG A 480 -13.69 -5.19 -29.10
N THR A 481 -14.54 -4.66 -29.98
CA THR A 481 -14.24 -4.46 -31.40
C THR A 481 -13.93 -2.99 -31.64
N SER A 482 -12.95 -2.71 -32.49
CA SER A 482 -12.69 -1.35 -32.95
C SER A 482 -12.57 -1.35 -34.46
N LEU A 483 -13.50 -0.68 -35.10
CA LEU A 483 -13.44 -0.33 -36.50
C LEU A 483 -12.78 1.05 -36.62
N ARG A 484 -11.80 1.17 -37.50
CA ARG A 484 -11.20 2.44 -37.87
C ARG A 484 -11.12 2.52 -39.38
N VAL A 485 -11.75 3.52 -39.96
CA VAL A 485 -11.61 3.85 -41.38
C VAL A 485 -10.83 5.15 -41.47
N THR A 486 -9.66 5.10 -42.11
CA THR A 486 -8.84 6.29 -42.34
C THR A 486 -8.82 6.62 -43.82
N THR A 487 -9.25 7.82 -44.18
CA THR A 487 -9.13 8.34 -45.54
C THR A 487 -8.01 9.38 -45.55
N THR A 488 -7.14 9.30 -46.55
CA THR A 488 -6.13 10.32 -46.84
C THR A 488 -6.36 10.82 -48.26
N LEU A 489 -6.48 12.12 -48.38
CA LEU A 489 -6.55 12.87 -49.63
C LEU A 489 -5.33 13.77 -49.66
N GLU A 490 -4.53 13.72 -50.73
CA GLU A 490 -3.31 14.50 -50.84
C GLU A 490 -3.17 15.05 -52.26
N GLN A 491 -2.81 16.32 -52.38
CA GLN A 491 -2.48 16.96 -53.64
C GLN A 491 -1.26 17.83 -53.37
N ALA A 492 -0.12 17.48 -53.96
CA ALA A 492 1.07 18.33 -53.89
C ALA A 492 1.29 19.03 -55.24
N ALA A 493 1.93 20.20 -55.23
CA ALA A 493 2.31 20.89 -56.45
C ALA A 493 3.22 19.99 -57.31
N GLY A 494 2.89 19.82 -58.59
CA GLY A 494 3.63 18.97 -59.52
C GLY A 494 3.52 17.45 -59.29
N ARG A 495 2.67 17.00 -58.35
CA ARG A 495 2.36 15.57 -58.15
C ARG A 495 0.91 15.28 -58.50
N PRO A 496 0.58 14.06 -58.95
CA PRO A 496 -0.81 13.65 -59.07
C PRO A 496 -1.52 13.75 -57.72
N PHE A 497 -2.83 13.94 -57.79
CA PHE A 497 -3.71 13.68 -56.66
C PHE A 497 -3.44 12.28 -56.11
N GLU A 498 -3.41 12.08 -54.80
CA GLU A 498 -3.34 10.76 -54.19
C GLU A 498 -4.55 10.56 -53.27
N PHE A 499 -5.23 9.43 -53.48
CA PHE A 499 -6.28 8.96 -52.60
C PHE A 499 -5.82 7.68 -51.91
N SER A 500 -5.99 7.60 -50.59
CA SER A 500 -5.90 6.32 -49.90
C SER A 500 -7.01 6.08 -48.90
N LEU A 501 -7.52 4.85 -48.89
CA LEU A 501 -8.54 4.38 -47.97
C LEU A 501 -7.99 3.20 -47.18
N ASN A 502 -7.97 3.34 -45.86
CA ASN A 502 -7.37 2.39 -44.95
C ASN A 502 -8.40 1.94 -43.89
N PRO A 503 -9.35 1.06 -44.22
CA PRO A 503 -10.18 0.40 -43.23
C PRO A 503 -9.33 -0.58 -42.42
N SER A 504 -9.58 -0.62 -41.12
CA SER A 504 -9.01 -1.58 -40.20
C SER A 504 -10.04 -2.02 -39.19
N LEU A 505 -10.12 -3.32 -38.98
CA LEU A 505 -10.95 -3.95 -37.97
C LEU A 505 -10.02 -4.65 -37.00
N ALA A 506 -10.08 -4.24 -35.73
CA ALA A 506 -9.47 -5.00 -34.65
C ALA A 506 -10.55 -5.60 -33.77
N VAL A 507 -10.43 -6.89 -33.48
CA VAL A 507 -11.32 -7.63 -32.61
C VAL A 507 -10.49 -8.17 -31.47
N ARG A 508 -10.91 -7.88 -30.24
CA ARG A 508 -10.41 -8.50 -29.02
C ARG A 508 -11.54 -9.36 -28.46
N PRO A 509 -11.58 -10.66 -28.78
CA PRO A 509 -12.59 -11.55 -28.22
C PRO A 509 -12.60 -11.48 -26.69
N PRO A 510 -13.71 -11.83 -26.02
CA PRO A 510 -13.69 -12.02 -24.59
C PRO A 510 -12.58 -12.98 -24.17
N ASN A 511 -11.96 -12.69 -23.01
CA ASN A 511 -10.98 -13.62 -22.42
C ASN A 511 -11.71 -14.91 -22.04
N LEU A 512 -11.79 -15.86 -22.97
CA LEU A 512 -12.27 -17.21 -22.71
C LEU A 512 -11.14 -17.96 -22.00
N ALA A 513 -11.39 -18.41 -20.77
CA ALA A 513 -10.51 -19.31 -20.02
C ALA A 513 -9.02 -18.87 -19.86
N GLY A 514 -8.69 -17.58 -19.93
CA GLY A 514 -7.28 -17.11 -19.85
C GLY A 514 -6.57 -16.94 -21.19
N VAL A 515 -7.28 -17.11 -22.32
CA VAL A 515 -6.81 -16.76 -23.67
C VAL A 515 -6.90 -15.24 -23.85
N ARG A 516 -5.78 -14.57 -24.05
CA ARG A 516 -5.69 -13.19 -24.55
C ARG A 516 -5.52 -13.21 -26.06
N SER A 517 -6.60 -13.01 -26.80
CA SER A 517 -6.57 -12.96 -28.26
C SER A 517 -6.79 -11.54 -28.78
N SER A 518 -6.11 -11.21 -29.87
CA SER A 518 -6.37 -10.02 -30.66
C SER A 518 -6.19 -10.35 -32.13
N PHE A 519 -7.22 -10.08 -32.92
CA PHE A 519 -7.20 -10.22 -34.35
C PHE A 519 -7.32 -8.84 -34.98
N GLY A 520 -6.55 -8.59 -36.05
CA GLY A 520 -6.51 -7.31 -36.74
C GLY A 520 -6.40 -7.51 -38.25
N VAL A 521 -7.39 -7.02 -38.99
CA VAL A 521 -7.35 -6.97 -40.45
C VAL A 521 -7.31 -5.51 -40.88
N GLY A 522 -6.36 -5.18 -41.73
CA GLY A 522 -6.24 -3.88 -42.37
C GLY A 522 -6.20 -4.05 -43.87
N TYR A 523 -6.94 -3.21 -44.58
CA TYR A 523 -6.81 -3.09 -46.03
C TYR A 523 -6.42 -1.66 -46.35
N LYS A 524 -5.51 -1.47 -47.30
CA LYS A 524 -5.06 -0.17 -47.76
C LYS A 524 -5.18 -0.12 -49.28
N LEU A 525 -6.07 0.73 -49.76
CA LEU A 525 -6.17 1.11 -51.15
C LEU A 525 -5.41 2.41 -51.34
N ARG A 526 -4.50 2.50 -52.32
CA ARG A 526 -3.84 3.76 -52.73
C ARG A 526 -3.97 3.92 -54.24
N TYR A 527 -4.55 5.03 -54.68
CA TYR A 527 -4.70 5.40 -56.08
C TYR A 527 -3.79 6.59 -56.41
N VAL A 528 -2.95 6.45 -57.44
CA VAL A 528 -2.01 7.49 -57.93
C VAL A 528 -2.29 7.78 -59.41
N PRO A 529 -3.11 8.79 -59.73
CA PRO A 529 -3.52 9.12 -61.10
C PRO A 529 -2.43 9.42 -62.13
N ALA A 530 -1.18 9.76 -61.76
CA ALA A 530 -0.13 10.04 -62.76
C ALA A 530 0.32 8.77 -63.51
N ASP A 531 0.31 7.62 -62.85
CA ASP A 531 0.83 6.37 -63.40
C ASP A 531 -0.31 5.43 -63.82
N GLY A 532 -1.56 5.83 -63.62
CA GLY A 532 -2.75 5.00 -63.84
C GLY A 532 -2.87 3.79 -62.91
N THR A 533 -1.92 3.59 -61.99
CA THR A 533 -1.83 2.40 -61.14
C THR A 533 -2.56 2.56 -59.81
N THR A 534 -3.36 1.55 -59.47
CA THR A 534 -3.98 1.42 -58.14
C THR A 534 -3.18 0.41 -57.32
N HIS A 535 -2.41 0.87 -56.35
CA HIS A 535 -1.70 -0.03 -55.43
C HIS A 535 -2.63 -0.49 -54.32
N GLN A 536 -2.83 -1.81 -54.20
CA GLN A 536 -3.62 -2.38 -53.10
C GLN A 536 -2.72 -3.22 -52.21
N VAL A 537 -2.81 -2.98 -50.90
CA VAL A 537 -2.07 -3.72 -49.88
C VAL A 537 -3.06 -4.25 -48.86
N ALA A 538 -3.17 -5.57 -48.76
CA ALA A 538 -3.88 -6.24 -47.68
C ALA A 538 -2.88 -6.59 -46.58
N THR A 539 -3.23 -6.33 -45.32
CA THR A 539 -2.43 -6.73 -44.16
C THR A 539 -3.31 -7.44 -43.15
N PHE A 540 -2.92 -8.64 -42.79
CA PHE A 540 -3.57 -9.46 -41.78
C PHE A 540 -2.60 -9.67 -40.63
N SER A 541 -3.08 -9.51 -39.40
CA SER A 541 -2.27 -9.71 -38.21
C SER A 541 -3.11 -10.34 -37.11
N GLY A 542 -2.53 -11.30 -36.41
CA GLY A 542 -3.17 -12.02 -35.32
C GLY A 542 -2.19 -12.21 -34.19
N ARG A 543 -2.67 -12.11 -32.96
CA ARG A 543 -1.95 -12.55 -31.77
C ARG A 543 -2.91 -13.35 -30.90
N LEU A 544 -2.47 -14.51 -30.48
CA LEU A 544 -3.20 -15.42 -29.61
C LEU A 544 -2.27 -15.77 -28.45
N GLY A 545 -2.58 -15.32 -27.25
CA GLY A 545 -1.86 -15.72 -26.04
C GLY A 545 -2.77 -16.55 -25.16
N TYR A 546 -2.23 -17.56 -24.48
CA TYR A 546 -2.93 -18.35 -23.47
C TYR A 546 -1.96 -18.68 -22.34
N GLY A 547 -2.18 -18.11 -21.16
CA GLY A 547 -1.28 -18.27 -20.03
C GLY A 547 0.18 -17.95 -20.39
N ASN A 548 1.03 -18.98 -20.37
CA ASN A 548 2.46 -18.90 -20.68
C ASN A 548 2.81 -19.09 -22.16
N PHE A 549 1.83 -19.36 -23.02
CA PHE A 549 2.00 -19.54 -24.45
C PHE A 549 1.54 -18.29 -25.22
N GLY A 550 2.25 -17.96 -26.29
CA GLY A 550 1.96 -16.85 -27.17
C GLY A 550 2.26 -17.23 -28.61
N LEU A 551 1.25 -17.18 -29.45
CA LEU A 551 1.34 -17.26 -30.90
C LEU A 551 1.09 -15.87 -31.48
N SER A 552 1.90 -15.49 -32.45
CA SER A 552 1.74 -14.25 -33.21
C SER A 552 1.95 -14.54 -34.67
N GLY A 553 1.13 -13.94 -35.51
CA GLY A 553 1.22 -14.06 -36.95
C GLY A 553 0.94 -12.71 -37.59
N SER A 554 1.64 -12.41 -38.65
CA SER A 554 1.32 -11.28 -39.51
C SER A 554 1.68 -11.63 -40.94
N GLY A 555 0.88 -11.17 -41.88
CA GLY A 555 1.27 -11.18 -43.27
C GLY A 555 0.70 -10.00 -44.02
N ASN A 556 1.35 -9.71 -45.13
CA ASN A 556 1.04 -8.62 -46.02
C ASN A 556 1.10 -9.13 -47.45
N TYR A 557 0.14 -8.68 -48.25
CA TYR A 557 0.03 -9.02 -49.65
C TYR A 557 -0.18 -7.74 -50.47
N THR A 558 0.64 -7.53 -51.50
CA THR A 558 0.53 -6.40 -52.43
C THR A 558 0.06 -6.88 -53.80
N LEU A 559 -1.09 -6.36 -54.24
CA LEU A 559 -1.84 -6.84 -55.40
C LEU A 559 -1.44 -6.18 -56.74
N VAL A 560 -0.77 -5.02 -56.72
CA VAL A 560 -0.41 -4.24 -57.93
C VAL A 560 0.97 -3.58 -57.78
N GLY A 561 1.93 -3.97 -58.62
CA GLY A 561 3.40 -3.80 -58.51
C GLY A 561 4.12 -5.15 -58.72
N PRO A 562 5.44 -5.31 -58.49
CA PRO A 562 6.02 -6.65 -58.35
C PRO A 562 5.28 -7.37 -57.21
N HIS A 563 4.70 -8.53 -57.50
CA HIS A 563 3.89 -9.26 -56.54
C HIS A 563 4.74 -9.59 -55.31
N ALA A 564 4.45 -8.93 -54.20
CA ALA A 564 5.21 -9.07 -52.96
C ALA A 564 4.32 -9.61 -51.83
N TYR A 565 4.76 -10.73 -51.27
CA TYR A 565 4.15 -11.48 -50.19
C TYR A 565 5.13 -11.51 -49.02
N GLY A 566 4.68 -11.10 -47.84
CA GLY A 566 5.43 -11.25 -46.61
C GLY A 566 4.57 -11.97 -45.59
N ALA A 567 5.13 -12.98 -44.93
CA ALA A 567 4.49 -13.65 -43.82
C ALA A 567 5.51 -13.86 -42.70
N GLN A 568 5.07 -13.65 -41.47
CA GLN A 568 5.85 -13.93 -40.28
C GLN A 568 4.96 -14.63 -39.26
N LEU A 569 5.43 -15.76 -38.76
CA LEU A 569 4.86 -16.48 -37.63
C LEU A 569 5.87 -16.45 -36.48
N GLY A 570 5.40 -16.26 -35.27
CA GLY A 570 6.22 -16.22 -34.07
C GLY A 570 5.53 -16.94 -32.93
N VAL A 571 6.21 -17.91 -32.34
CA VAL A 571 5.80 -18.64 -31.15
C VAL A 571 6.70 -18.22 -30.00
N ARG A 572 6.11 -17.96 -28.84
CA ARG A 572 6.79 -17.75 -27.57
C ARG A 572 6.09 -18.58 -26.51
N TRP A 573 6.83 -19.43 -25.82
CA TRP A 573 6.28 -20.30 -24.81
C TRP A 573 7.13 -20.24 -23.54
N ARG A 574 6.48 -20.18 -22.37
CA ARG A 574 7.12 -20.19 -21.06
C ARG A 574 6.66 -21.41 -20.27
N PRO A 575 7.12 -22.62 -20.63
CA PRO A 575 6.68 -23.85 -19.96
C PRO A 575 6.89 -23.78 -18.43
N TRP A 576 7.94 -23.08 -17.99
CA TRP A 576 8.26 -22.80 -16.59
C TRP A 576 8.56 -21.30 -16.36
N PRO A 577 8.48 -20.78 -15.12
CA PRO A 577 8.70 -19.35 -14.82
C PRO A 577 10.04 -18.79 -15.28
N LEU A 578 11.06 -19.67 -15.33
CA LEU A 578 12.44 -19.34 -15.67
C LEU A 578 12.85 -19.80 -17.07
N THR A 579 11.94 -20.36 -17.86
CA THR A 579 12.25 -20.90 -19.19
C THR A 579 11.46 -20.17 -20.27
N VAL A 580 12.12 -19.85 -21.38
CA VAL A 580 11.50 -19.22 -22.54
C VAL A 580 11.93 -19.96 -23.78
N LEU A 581 10.97 -20.56 -24.47
CA LEU A 581 11.12 -21.09 -25.80
C LEU A 581 10.58 -20.08 -26.81
N ARG A 582 11.26 -19.94 -27.94
CA ARG A 582 10.93 -19.02 -29.03
C ARG A 582 11.05 -19.78 -30.33
N ALA A 583 10.09 -19.59 -31.23
CA ALA A 583 10.26 -19.95 -32.62
C ALA A 583 9.80 -18.79 -33.49
N LYS A 584 10.47 -18.57 -34.61
CA LYS A 584 10.15 -17.52 -35.57
C LYS A 584 10.28 -18.12 -36.96
N TYR A 585 9.29 -17.89 -37.80
CA TYR A 585 9.27 -18.29 -39.19
C TYR A 585 8.95 -17.06 -40.02
N THR A 586 9.78 -16.74 -41.00
CA THR A 586 9.59 -15.56 -41.86
C THR A 586 9.78 -15.96 -43.31
N VAL A 587 8.78 -15.65 -44.14
CA VAL A 587 8.81 -15.82 -45.58
C VAL A 587 8.63 -14.47 -46.23
N LYS A 588 9.49 -14.16 -47.20
CA LYS A 588 9.31 -13.02 -48.10
C LYS A 588 9.47 -13.53 -49.52
N LEU A 589 8.51 -13.19 -50.36
CA LEU A 589 8.54 -13.44 -51.79
C LEU A 589 8.28 -12.08 -52.43
N ALA A 590 9.29 -11.48 -53.04
CA ALA A 590 9.19 -10.23 -53.79
C ALA A 590 9.88 -10.45 -55.14
N ASP A 591 11.06 -9.87 -55.37
CA ASP A 591 11.88 -10.17 -56.56
C ASP A 591 12.68 -11.48 -56.40
N ALA A 592 12.95 -11.91 -55.15
CA ALA A 592 13.56 -13.19 -54.80
C ALA A 592 12.83 -13.82 -53.60
N TYR A 593 12.85 -15.16 -53.51
CA TYR A 593 12.33 -15.90 -52.37
C TYR A 593 13.36 -15.94 -51.24
N SER A 594 12.96 -15.56 -50.03
CA SER A 594 13.77 -15.72 -48.82
C SER A 594 12.92 -16.32 -47.68
N GLU A 595 13.46 -17.35 -47.04
CA GLU A 595 12.84 -18.03 -45.90
C GLU A 595 13.83 -18.05 -44.74
N THR A 596 13.36 -17.75 -43.53
CA THR A 596 14.17 -17.81 -42.31
C THR A 596 13.38 -18.48 -41.18
N VAL A 597 14.00 -19.49 -40.57
CA VAL A 597 13.46 -20.24 -39.44
C VAL A 597 14.40 -20.08 -38.26
N GLY A 598 13.91 -19.55 -37.15
CA GLY A 598 14.67 -19.39 -35.91
C GLY A 598 14.00 -20.14 -34.77
N VAL A 599 14.77 -20.88 -33.98
CA VAL A 599 14.33 -21.51 -32.74
C VAL A 599 15.29 -21.10 -31.63
N GLY A 600 14.77 -20.63 -30.50
CA GLY A 600 15.55 -20.18 -29.37
C GLY A 600 15.04 -20.79 -28.06
N TRP A 601 15.97 -21.15 -27.19
CA TRP A 601 15.72 -21.58 -25.83
C TRP A 601 16.52 -20.70 -24.88
N GLN A 602 15.88 -20.23 -23.81
CA GLN A 602 16.52 -19.46 -22.77
C GLN A 602 16.06 -19.98 -21.41
N GLN A 603 17.00 -20.20 -20.52
CA GLN A 603 16.77 -20.73 -19.17
C GLN A 603 17.49 -19.87 -18.15
N TYR A 604 16.79 -19.52 -17.07
CA TYR A 604 17.37 -18.94 -15.87
C TYR A 604 17.44 -20.02 -14.79
N TRP A 605 18.56 -20.14 -14.09
CA TRP A 605 18.79 -21.25 -13.15
C TRP A 605 18.82 -20.80 -11.68
N GLY A 606 18.61 -19.50 -11.40
CA GLY A 606 18.77 -18.91 -10.07
C GLY A 606 20.16 -18.30 -9.87
N ALA A 607 20.34 -17.49 -8.81
CA ALA A 607 21.61 -16.82 -8.48
C ALA A 607 22.27 -16.03 -9.64
N GLY A 608 21.48 -15.55 -10.60
CA GLY A 608 21.99 -14.79 -11.74
C GLY A 608 22.57 -15.61 -12.90
N PHE A 609 22.49 -16.96 -12.86
CA PHE A 609 22.91 -17.82 -13.97
C PHE A 609 21.81 -17.93 -15.05
N ALA A 610 22.21 -17.83 -16.32
CA ALA A 610 21.34 -18.00 -17.47
C ALA A 610 22.06 -18.73 -18.60
N SER A 611 21.33 -19.55 -19.34
CA SER A 611 21.78 -20.18 -20.57
C SER A 611 20.84 -19.86 -21.72
N GLU A 612 21.39 -19.71 -22.91
CA GLU A 612 20.66 -19.38 -24.13
C GLU A 612 21.21 -20.20 -25.30
N LEU A 613 20.33 -20.75 -26.11
CA LEU A 613 20.64 -21.47 -27.34
C LEU A 613 19.74 -20.92 -28.43
N ASP A 614 20.31 -20.46 -29.53
CA ASP A 614 19.56 -19.98 -30.69
C ASP A 614 20.07 -20.69 -31.95
N LEU A 615 19.14 -21.27 -32.71
CA LEU A 615 19.35 -21.83 -34.04
C LEU A 615 18.59 -20.97 -35.04
N GLU A 616 19.26 -20.54 -36.10
CA GLU A 616 18.69 -19.79 -37.21
C GLU A 616 19.07 -20.49 -38.52
N HIS A 617 18.09 -20.73 -39.37
CA HIS A 617 18.21 -21.32 -40.70
C HIS A 617 17.69 -20.31 -41.74
N GLY A 618 18.41 -20.10 -42.84
CA GLY A 618 18.02 -19.12 -43.87
C GLY A 618 19.13 -18.87 -44.88
N GLU A 619 19.49 -17.60 -45.11
CA GLU A 619 20.60 -17.25 -46.02
C GLU A 619 21.96 -17.78 -45.54
N ALA A 620 22.13 -17.93 -44.24
CA ALA A 620 23.24 -18.66 -43.63
C ALA A 620 22.71 -19.34 -42.36
N ASP A 621 23.07 -20.59 -42.17
CA ASP A 621 22.70 -21.33 -40.97
C ASP A 621 23.58 -20.90 -39.82
N ARG A 622 23.01 -20.70 -38.64
CA ARG A 622 23.73 -20.27 -37.44
C ARG A 622 23.19 -20.94 -36.20
N LEU A 623 24.08 -21.58 -35.43
CA LEU A 623 23.80 -22.06 -34.08
C LEU A 623 24.64 -21.24 -33.10
N SER A 624 23.99 -20.64 -32.09
CA SER A 624 24.66 -19.85 -31.05
C SER A 624 24.26 -20.37 -29.66
N PHE A 625 25.21 -20.41 -28.75
CA PHE A 625 25.05 -20.83 -27.37
C PHE A 625 25.72 -19.81 -26.46
N TYR A 626 25.03 -19.37 -25.41
CA TYR A 626 25.54 -18.44 -24.42
C TYR A 626 25.28 -18.93 -23.00
N LEU A 627 26.28 -18.75 -22.14
CA LEU A 627 26.18 -18.92 -20.70
C LEU A 627 26.51 -17.59 -20.05
N ALA A 628 25.63 -17.09 -19.19
CA ALA A 628 25.80 -15.84 -18.46
C ALA A 628 25.69 -16.11 -16.96
N GLN A 629 26.69 -15.68 -16.19
CA GLN A 629 26.64 -15.65 -14.74
C GLN A 629 26.70 -14.19 -14.29
N LYS A 630 25.60 -13.70 -13.74
CA LYS A 630 25.56 -12.41 -13.04
C LYS A 630 26.06 -12.62 -11.61
N SER A 631 26.99 -11.78 -11.15
CA SER A 631 27.55 -11.84 -9.79
C SER A 631 28.24 -13.16 -9.44
N LEU A 632 29.37 -13.44 -10.08
CA LEU A 632 30.26 -14.56 -9.75
C LEU A 632 30.64 -14.52 -8.26
N PHE A 633 30.35 -15.60 -7.52
CA PHE A 633 30.74 -15.75 -6.11
C PHE A 633 30.28 -14.60 -5.19
N GLY A 634 29.13 -13.97 -5.48
CA GLY A 634 28.62 -12.83 -4.71
C GLY A 634 29.38 -11.52 -4.92
N SER A 635 30.32 -11.49 -5.87
CA SER A 635 31.12 -10.31 -6.24
C SER A 635 30.45 -9.51 -7.38
N PRO A 636 30.84 -8.24 -7.62
CA PRO A 636 30.41 -7.45 -8.80
C PRO A 636 30.86 -8.01 -10.15
N PHE A 637 31.58 -9.13 -10.21
CA PHE A 637 32.00 -9.75 -11.47
C PHE A 637 30.84 -10.46 -12.18
N GLY A 638 30.73 -10.30 -13.50
CA GLY A 638 29.84 -11.08 -14.36
C GLY A 638 30.63 -11.82 -15.42
N LEU A 639 30.21 -13.03 -15.78
CA LEU A 639 30.82 -13.84 -16.82
C LEU A 639 29.83 -14.06 -17.96
N LEU A 640 30.29 -13.92 -19.19
CA LEU A 640 29.57 -14.32 -20.39
C LEU A 640 30.49 -15.21 -21.22
N VAL A 641 30.05 -16.42 -21.50
CA VAL A 641 30.71 -17.36 -22.42
C VAL A 641 29.78 -17.56 -23.60
N GLY A 642 30.29 -17.39 -24.81
CA GLY A 642 29.52 -17.53 -26.04
C GLY A 642 30.24 -18.40 -27.05
N TYR A 643 29.51 -19.29 -27.69
CA TYR A 643 29.92 -20.06 -28.86
C TYR A 643 28.92 -19.83 -29.98
N ALA A 644 29.38 -19.62 -31.19
CA ALA A 644 28.52 -19.63 -32.36
C ALA A 644 29.20 -20.34 -33.53
N VAL A 645 28.46 -21.13 -34.28
CA VAL A 645 28.90 -21.70 -35.54
C VAL A 645 27.94 -21.24 -36.64
N SER A 646 28.48 -20.85 -37.78
CA SER A 646 27.69 -20.49 -38.95
C SER A 646 28.25 -21.08 -40.23
N ASP A 647 27.35 -21.45 -41.13
CA ASP A 647 27.66 -21.96 -42.46
C ASP A 647 26.80 -21.25 -43.51
N PRO A 648 27.40 -20.51 -44.47
CA PRO A 648 26.69 -19.91 -45.58
C PRO A 648 25.97 -20.92 -46.49
N ASP A 649 26.47 -22.17 -46.56
CA ASP A 649 25.94 -23.22 -47.46
C ASP A 649 25.04 -24.23 -46.71
N GLY A 650 24.83 -24.01 -45.41
CA GLY A 650 23.93 -24.78 -44.54
C GLY A 650 24.65 -25.74 -43.59
N LEU A 651 24.25 -25.74 -42.31
CA LEU A 651 24.92 -26.52 -41.26
C LEU A 651 24.78 -28.03 -41.54
N GLY A 652 25.91 -28.73 -41.71
CA GLY A 652 25.96 -30.18 -41.94
C GLY A 652 25.99 -30.62 -43.40
N ARG A 653 26.06 -29.69 -44.38
CA ARG A 653 26.17 -29.99 -45.82
C ARG A 653 27.59 -29.91 -46.39
N GLY A 654 28.54 -29.41 -45.61
CA GLY A 654 29.97 -29.34 -45.92
C GLY A 654 30.75 -28.74 -44.75
N VAL A 655 32.08 -28.85 -44.76
CA VAL A 655 32.95 -28.32 -43.68
C VAL A 655 33.83 -27.16 -44.16
N GLU A 656 33.81 -26.89 -45.46
CA GLU A 656 34.81 -26.04 -46.13
C GLU A 656 34.65 -24.54 -45.83
N ARG A 657 33.45 -24.08 -45.42
CA ARG A 657 33.14 -22.66 -45.16
C ARG A 657 32.58 -22.39 -43.76
N LEU A 658 32.68 -23.37 -42.86
CA LEU A 658 32.26 -23.21 -41.48
C LEU A 658 33.06 -22.12 -40.77
N THR A 659 32.34 -21.27 -40.06
CA THR A 659 32.89 -20.21 -39.23
C THR A 659 32.48 -20.45 -37.78
N HIS A 660 33.43 -20.80 -36.91
CA HIS A 660 33.20 -20.91 -35.47
C HIS A 660 33.71 -19.66 -34.76
N ARG A 661 32.92 -19.15 -33.82
CA ARG A 661 33.24 -17.99 -32.99
C ARG A 661 33.11 -18.39 -31.52
N PHE A 662 34.21 -18.25 -30.79
CA PHE A 662 34.27 -18.44 -29.35
C PHE A 662 34.45 -17.09 -28.69
N SER A 663 33.83 -16.89 -27.54
CA SER A 663 33.95 -15.66 -26.76
C SER A 663 33.85 -15.96 -25.27
N VAL A 664 34.73 -15.33 -24.50
CA VAL A 664 34.67 -15.29 -23.04
C VAL A 664 34.81 -13.83 -22.64
N GLN A 665 33.90 -13.32 -21.82
CA GLN A 665 33.91 -11.94 -21.34
C GLN A 665 33.67 -11.91 -19.84
N LEU A 666 34.58 -11.28 -19.10
CA LEU A 666 34.46 -10.96 -17.69
C LEU A 666 34.16 -9.47 -17.55
N GLY A 667 32.99 -9.13 -17.01
CA GLY A 667 32.60 -7.76 -16.67
C GLY A 667 32.71 -7.49 -15.16
N TYR A 668 32.87 -6.23 -14.76
CA TYR A 668 32.83 -5.79 -13.37
C TYR A 668 32.21 -4.39 -13.23
N ASP A 669 31.57 -4.13 -12.08
CA ASP A 669 31.01 -2.82 -11.71
C ASP A 669 31.35 -2.52 -10.24
N PHE A 670 32.48 -1.86 -9.99
CA PHE A 670 32.88 -1.42 -8.66
C PHE A 670 32.31 -0.05 -8.35
N ALA A 671 31.92 0.16 -7.09
CA ALA A 671 31.56 1.49 -6.61
C ALA A 671 31.98 1.67 -5.15
N TRP A 672 32.73 2.73 -4.88
CA TRP A 672 33.12 3.15 -3.54
C TRP A 672 32.41 4.45 -3.20
N ARG A 673 31.98 4.56 -1.94
CA ARG A 673 31.43 5.79 -1.38
C ARG A 673 32.35 6.26 -0.27
N PHE A 674 32.65 7.55 -0.24
CA PHE A 674 33.41 8.15 0.85
C PHE A 674 32.82 9.52 1.21
N PRO A 675 32.96 9.96 2.48
CA PRO A 675 32.61 11.31 2.88
C PRO A 675 33.39 12.33 2.05
N THR A 676 32.72 13.35 1.56
CA THR A 676 33.38 14.43 0.82
C THR A 676 34.33 15.16 1.76
N PRO A 677 35.62 15.34 1.39
CA PRO A 677 36.59 16.04 2.22
C PRO A 677 36.09 17.42 2.63
N GLU A 678 36.31 17.82 3.88
CA GLU A 678 35.79 19.08 4.44
C GLU A 678 36.24 20.30 3.64
N ALA A 679 37.48 20.32 3.16
CA ALA A 679 37.99 21.39 2.28
C ALA A 679 37.20 21.52 0.97
N VAL A 680 36.66 20.44 0.43
CA VAL A 680 35.78 20.48 -0.74
C VAL A 680 34.40 20.99 -0.33
N VAL A 681 33.87 20.50 0.79
CA VAL A 681 32.59 20.94 1.34
C VAL A 681 32.57 22.45 1.56
N SER A 682 33.62 23.02 2.15
CA SER A 682 33.75 24.46 2.42
C SER A 682 33.80 25.30 1.13
N VAL A 683 34.58 24.86 0.12
CA VAL A 683 34.68 25.56 -1.17
C VAL A 683 33.31 25.65 -1.88
N PHE A 684 32.48 24.62 -1.73
CA PHE A 684 31.18 24.54 -2.39
C PHE A 684 29.99 24.99 -1.51
N GLY A 685 30.22 25.88 -0.55
CA GLY A 685 29.17 26.52 0.23
C GLY A 685 28.84 25.84 1.56
N GLY A 686 29.59 24.82 1.95
CA GLY A 686 29.53 24.22 3.28
C GLY A 686 28.34 23.30 3.52
N ARG A 687 28.06 23.09 4.80
CA ARG A 687 26.89 22.34 5.28
C ARG A 687 25.72 23.30 5.50
N LYS A 688 24.50 22.80 5.36
CA LYS A 688 23.30 23.51 5.78
C LYS A 688 23.25 23.44 7.30
N VAL A 689 23.43 24.58 7.94
CA VAL A 689 23.48 24.69 9.40
C VAL A 689 22.73 25.95 9.87
N GLY A 690 22.27 25.91 11.11
CA GLY A 690 21.88 27.08 11.90
C GLY A 690 22.86 27.25 13.06
N ARG A 691 23.13 28.50 13.45
CA ARG A 691 24.04 28.82 14.54
C ARG A 691 23.28 28.82 15.87
N VAL A 692 23.74 27.99 16.80
CA VAL A 692 23.18 27.92 18.15
C VAL A 692 24.24 28.41 19.13
N ARG A 693 23.85 29.34 20.00
CA ARG A 693 24.70 29.85 21.08
C ARG A 693 23.92 29.75 22.39
N GLY A 694 24.63 29.68 23.51
CA GLY A 694 23.98 29.70 24.80
C GLY A 694 24.96 29.77 25.94
N VAL A 695 24.41 29.82 27.14
CA VAL A 695 25.16 29.72 28.40
C VAL A 695 24.58 28.57 29.22
N ALA A 696 25.46 27.72 29.76
CA ALA A 696 25.13 26.74 30.78
C ALA A 696 25.45 27.33 32.16
N PHE A 697 24.46 27.35 33.04
CA PHE A 697 24.58 27.93 34.38
C PHE A 697 23.73 27.15 35.38
N ILE A 698 24.08 27.24 36.66
CA ILE A 698 23.32 26.60 37.74
C ILE A 698 22.13 27.49 38.10
N ASP A 699 20.95 27.13 37.60
CA ASP A 699 19.68 27.80 37.87
C ASP A 699 19.13 27.35 39.22
N ARG A 700 19.38 28.15 40.27
CA ARG A 700 19.02 27.83 41.64
C ARG A 700 17.59 28.23 41.95
N ASN A 701 17.06 29.26 41.28
CA ASN A 701 15.71 29.78 41.54
C ASN A 701 14.66 29.28 40.53
N LEU A 702 15.09 28.52 39.52
CA LEU A 702 14.28 27.82 38.53
C LEU A 702 13.50 28.77 37.62
N ASN A 703 14.05 29.94 37.31
CA ASN A 703 13.39 30.91 36.44
C ASN A 703 13.84 30.77 34.96
N GLY A 704 14.82 29.92 34.66
CA GLY A 704 15.35 29.69 33.32
C GLY A 704 16.23 30.82 32.78
N VAL A 705 16.58 31.82 33.60
CA VAL A 705 17.39 32.99 33.26
C VAL A 705 18.60 33.05 34.19
N GLN A 706 19.77 33.36 33.65
CA GLN A 706 20.97 33.47 34.48
C GLN A 706 20.91 34.75 35.32
N ASP A 707 20.74 34.60 36.63
CA ASP A 707 20.72 35.73 37.58
C ASP A 707 22.08 36.00 38.24
N GLU A 708 22.18 37.16 38.90
CA GLU A 708 23.35 37.53 39.69
C GLU A 708 23.56 36.54 40.85
N GLY A 709 24.73 35.88 40.88
CA GLY A 709 25.07 34.85 41.86
C GLY A 709 24.86 33.40 41.40
N GLU A 710 24.36 33.19 40.18
CA GLU A 710 24.26 31.86 39.56
C GLU A 710 25.52 31.51 38.75
N PRO A 711 26.34 30.53 39.21
CA PRO A 711 27.63 30.24 38.60
C PRO A 711 27.47 29.55 37.23
N PRO A 712 28.36 29.84 36.27
CA PRO A 712 28.42 29.11 35.01
C PRO A 712 28.93 27.67 35.21
N VAL A 713 28.66 26.81 34.23
CA VAL A 713 29.13 25.42 34.22
C VAL A 713 30.13 25.21 33.06
N PRO A 714 31.45 25.23 33.33
CA PRO A 714 32.48 24.97 32.33
C PRO A 714 32.70 23.47 32.07
N GLY A 715 33.26 23.11 30.91
CA GLY A 715 33.65 21.74 30.56
C GLY A 715 32.48 20.80 30.20
N LEU A 716 31.28 21.34 30.01
CA LEU A 716 30.09 20.59 29.62
C LEU A 716 30.04 20.44 28.10
N ILE A 717 29.94 19.21 27.60
CA ILE A 717 29.82 18.95 26.16
C ILE A 717 28.35 18.96 25.77
N VAL A 718 27.97 19.92 24.92
CA VAL A 718 26.61 20.10 24.41
C VAL A 718 26.51 19.50 23.01
N HIS A 719 25.69 18.47 22.85
CA HIS A 719 25.39 17.82 21.56
C HIS A 719 24.04 18.29 21.01
N LEU A 720 24.02 18.79 19.78
CA LEU A 720 22.80 19.26 19.12
C LEU A 720 22.91 19.15 17.59
N GLY A 721 21.96 18.46 16.95
CA GLY A 721 21.87 18.39 15.49
C GLY A 721 23.11 17.80 14.80
N GLY A 722 23.84 16.90 15.48
CA GLY A 722 25.07 16.28 14.99
C GLY A 722 26.34 17.14 15.12
N ALA A 723 26.27 18.25 15.86
CA ALA A 723 27.41 19.07 16.25
C ALA A 723 27.58 19.07 17.77
N SER A 724 28.81 19.28 18.24
CA SER A 724 29.16 19.33 19.66
C SER A 724 29.99 20.58 19.96
N ALA A 725 29.78 21.18 21.13
CA ALA A 725 30.65 22.23 21.66
C ALA A 725 30.82 22.07 23.18
N GLU A 726 32.03 22.33 23.67
CA GLU A 726 32.32 22.38 25.10
C GLU A 726 32.06 23.80 25.62
N THR A 727 31.51 23.91 26.83
CA THR A 727 31.31 25.20 27.49
C THR A 727 32.63 25.76 28.03
N ASP A 728 32.87 27.05 27.76
CA ASP A 728 34.07 27.75 28.26
C ASP A 728 34.00 28.05 29.77
N GLU A 729 35.03 28.70 30.32
CA GLU A 729 35.11 29.10 31.74
C GLU A 729 33.92 29.95 32.20
N SER A 730 33.27 30.66 31.29
CA SER A 730 32.07 31.46 31.53
C SER A 730 30.77 30.72 31.21
N GLY A 731 30.83 29.42 30.96
CA GLY A 731 29.69 28.55 30.63
C GLY A 731 29.15 28.74 29.22
N ARG A 732 29.80 29.53 28.36
CA ARG A 732 29.31 29.85 27.02
C ARG A 732 29.67 28.74 26.05
N TYR A 733 28.76 28.46 25.12
CA TYR A 733 29.03 27.54 24.01
C TYR A 733 28.45 28.09 22.70
N ALA A 734 29.04 27.65 21.58
CA ALA A 734 28.57 27.96 20.25
C ALA A 734 28.82 26.78 19.31
N LEU A 735 27.79 26.35 18.58
CA LEU A 735 27.88 25.27 17.61
C LEU A 735 27.01 25.57 16.37
N GLU A 736 27.28 24.85 15.29
CA GLU A 736 26.52 24.93 14.03
C GLU A 736 25.74 23.63 13.81
N ALA A 737 24.47 23.63 14.24
CA ALA A 737 23.58 22.47 14.19
C ALA A 737 22.88 22.35 12.83
N ARG A 738 22.56 21.13 12.41
CA ARG A 738 21.77 20.91 11.18
C ARG A 738 20.33 21.43 11.33
N PRO A 739 19.66 21.82 10.23
CA PRO A 739 18.25 22.12 10.23
C PRO A 739 17.40 20.90 10.63
N GLY A 740 16.46 21.11 11.54
CA GLY A 740 15.65 20.04 12.12
C GLY A 740 15.13 20.41 13.51
N VAL A 741 14.27 19.56 14.06
CA VAL A 741 13.88 19.66 15.47
C VAL A 741 14.85 18.80 16.27
N HIS A 742 15.55 19.43 17.21
CA HIS A 742 16.60 18.80 18.00
C HIS A 742 16.39 19.08 19.48
N THR A 743 16.66 18.07 20.31
CA THR A 743 16.73 18.23 21.77
C THR A 743 18.21 18.20 22.18
N PRO A 744 18.69 19.13 23.01
CA PRO A 744 20.08 19.12 23.47
C PRO A 744 20.36 17.87 24.31
N GLN A 745 21.50 17.23 24.05
CA GLN A 745 22.05 16.16 24.89
C GLN A 745 23.33 16.68 25.55
N LEU A 746 23.49 16.39 26.84
CA LEU A 746 24.59 16.91 27.64
C LEU A 746 25.48 15.74 28.07
N GLU A 747 26.79 15.90 27.89
CA GLU A 747 27.82 14.96 28.33
C GLU A 747 28.79 15.69 29.27
N GLY A 748 29.25 15.00 30.32
CA GLY A 748 30.06 15.62 31.38
C GLY A 748 29.25 16.37 32.46
N LEU A 749 27.93 16.22 32.49
CA LEU A 749 27.09 16.85 33.52
C LEU A 749 27.30 16.17 34.89
N PRO A 750 27.61 16.91 35.97
CA PRO A 750 27.70 16.35 37.31
C PRO A 750 26.38 15.70 37.75
N ALA A 751 26.45 14.56 38.45
CA ALA A 751 25.27 13.82 38.92
C ALA A 751 24.36 14.61 39.89
N THR A 752 24.83 15.74 40.41
CA THR A 752 24.08 16.66 41.27
C THR A 752 23.25 17.68 40.48
N LEU A 753 23.39 17.75 39.16
CA LEU A 753 22.71 18.70 38.28
C LEU A 753 21.90 17.96 37.20
N ASP A 754 20.78 18.54 36.78
CA ASP A 754 19.99 18.06 35.63
C ASP A 754 19.41 19.28 34.88
N LEU A 755 19.08 19.10 33.60
CA LEU A 755 18.58 20.19 32.75
C LEU A 755 17.14 20.57 33.17
N TYR A 756 16.94 21.82 33.55
CA TYR A 756 15.62 22.36 33.89
C TYR A 756 14.78 22.55 32.62
N ARG A 757 14.07 21.48 32.25
CA ARG A 757 13.21 21.31 31.04
C ARG A 757 13.97 21.28 29.71
N PRO A 758 14.08 20.12 29.03
CA PRO A 758 14.62 20.07 27.68
C PRO A 758 13.69 20.83 26.72
N THR A 759 14.22 21.85 26.05
CA THR A 759 13.49 22.58 25.01
C THR A 759 13.82 22.00 23.65
N GLU A 760 12.81 21.53 22.91
CA GLU A 760 12.97 21.21 21.50
C GLU A 760 13.31 22.50 20.73
N LEU A 761 14.48 22.52 20.11
CA LEU A 761 14.89 23.62 19.24
C LEU A 761 14.65 23.24 17.78
N ARG A 762 13.80 24.01 17.10
CA ARG A 762 13.66 23.94 15.64
C ARG A 762 14.72 24.83 14.99
N VAL A 763 15.79 24.20 14.51
CA VAL A 763 16.86 24.84 13.77
C VAL A 763 16.46 24.94 12.30
N GLU A 764 16.55 26.14 11.74
CA GLU A 764 16.38 26.42 10.32
C GLU A 764 17.70 26.81 9.68
N GLU A 765 17.80 26.63 8.36
CA GLU A 765 18.99 26.97 7.58
C GLU A 765 19.35 28.47 7.74
N GLY A 766 20.58 28.76 8.18
CA GLY A 766 21.06 30.12 8.44
C GLY A 766 20.45 30.80 9.67
N GLY A 767 19.58 30.11 10.42
CA GLY A 767 18.96 30.63 11.63
C GLY A 767 19.99 30.90 12.74
N ARG A 768 19.69 31.85 13.62
CA ARG A 768 20.48 32.17 14.81
C ARG A 768 19.62 31.96 16.03
N TYR A 769 20.06 31.07 16.91
CA TYR A 769 19.29 30.65 18.07
C TYR A 769 20.09 30.87 19.35
N LEU A 770 19.40 31.34 20.38
CA LEU A 770 19.89 31.36 21.74
C LEU A 770 19.24 30.20 22.50
N LEU A 771 20.04 29.23 22.93
CA LEU A 771 19.62 28.08 23.71
C LEU A 771 20.38 28.09 25.03
N ASN A 772 19.84 28.80 26.02
CA ASN A 772 20.40 28.73 27.36
C ASN A 772 20.08 27.38 28.00
N LEU A 773 21.02 26.87 28.79
CA LEU A 773 20.93 25.58 29.45
C LEU A 773 20.87 25.81 30.98
N PRO A 774 19.66 26.07 31.54
CA PRO A 774 19.48 26.21 32.97
C PRO A 774 19.61 24.83 33.64
N LEU A 775 20.63 24.66 34.48
CA LEU A 775 20.92 23.40 35.17
C LEU A 775 20.47 23.51 36.62
N ALA A 776 19.46 22.73 37.01
CA ALA A 776 18.93 22.76 38.36
C ALA A 776 19.69 21.78 39.27
N PRO A 777 20.02 22.17 40.52
CA PRO A 777 20.45 21.24 41.55
C PRO A 777 19.39 20.17 41.81
N THR A 778 19.75 18.92 41.57
CA THR A 778 18.87 17.79 41.82
C THR A 778 18.77 17.49 43.31
N ALA A 779 17.62 16.99 43.72
CA ALA A 779 17.36 16.49 45.06
C ALA A 779 17.37 14.96 45.08
N GLN A 780 17.48 14.41 46.29
CA GLN A 780 17.31 12.99 46.54
C GLN A 780 16.29 12.72 47.65
N ILE A 781 15.52 11.65 47.45
CA ILE A 781 14.52 11.15 48.40
C ILE A 781 14.90 9.71 48.77
N LEU A 782 14.87 9.39 50.07
CA LEU A 782 14.92 7.99 50.51
C LEU A 782 13.51 7.42 50.52
N LEU A 783 13.26 6.44 49.67
CA LEU A 783 12.00 5.71 49.58
C LEU A 783 12.09 4.47 50.47
N VAL A 784 11.03 4.21 51.23
CA VAL A 784 10.87 3.00 52.02
C VAL A 784 9.51 2.41 51.67
N LEU A 785 9.52 1.27 50.99
CA LEU A 785 8.34 0.49 50.67
C LEU A 785 8.24 -0.67 51.68
N PHE A 786 7.15 -0.72 52.44
CA PHE A 786 6.97 -1.70 53.51
C PHE A 786 5.64 -2.46 53.36
N HIS A 787 5.62 -3.67 53.90
CA HIS A 787 4.45 -4.52 53.96
C HIS A 787 3.54 -4.05 55.09
N ASP A 788 2.58 -3.20 54.72
CA ASP A 788 1.58 -2.57 55.59
C ASP A 788 0.46 -3.58 55.92
N ALA A 789 0.77 -4.51 56.82
CA ALA A 789 -0.06 -5.67 57.10
C ALA A 789 -1.39 -5.28 57.73
N ASN A 790 -1.40 -4.22 58.54
CA ASN A 790 -2.61 -3.70 59.19
C ASN A 790 -3.31 -2.59 58.39
N ARG A 791 -2.71 -2.14 57.28
CA ARG A 791 -3.29 -1.24 56.28
C ARG A 791 -3.54 0.16 56.82
N ASN A 792 -2.78 0.58 57.82
CA ASN A 792 -2.92 1.89 58.42
C ASN A 792 -2.08 2.97 57.69
N GLY A 793 -1.27 2.58 56.69
CA GLY A 793 -0.40 3.47 55.93
C GLY A 793 0.81 3.99 56.69
N VAL A 794 1.10 3.45 57.89
CA VAL A 794 2.22 3.81 58.77
C VAL A 794 3.05 2.57 59.02
N GLN A 795 4.38 2.69 58.98
CA GLN A 795 5.25 1.54 59.21
C GLN A 795 5.34 1.19 60.71
N ASP A 796 4.70 0.09 61.12
CA ASP A 796 4.70 -0.39 62.51
C ASP A 796 5.81 -1.41 62.82
N GLU A 797 6.01 -1.68 64.12
CA GLU A 797 6.98 -2.67 64.59
C GLU A 797 6.60 -4.08 64.10
N GLY A 798 7.48 -4.71 63.32
CA GLY A 798 7.24 -6.01 62.69
C GLY A 798 6.91 -5.95 61.19
N GLU A 799 6.62 -4.77 60.64
CA GLU A 799 6.35 -4.59 59.21
C GLU A 799 7.64 -4.48 58.39
N ARG A 800 7.92 -5.55 57.63
CA ARG A 800 9.15 -5.68 56.84
C ARG A 800 9.09 -4.88 55.54
N GLY A 801 10.25 -4.47 55.05
CA GLY A 801 10.38 -3.88 53.71
C GLY A 801 9.95 -4.84 52.61
N ILE A 802 9.40 -4.31 51.52
CA ILE A 802 9.03 -5.08 50.33
C ILE A 802 10.21 -5.09 49.36
N PRO A 803 10.88 -6.23 49.13
CA PRO A 803 12.03 -6.29 48.26
C PRO A 803 11.65 -6.15 46.79
N TYR A 804 12.46 -5.42 46.02
CA TYR A 804 12.31 -5.25 44.57
C TYR A 804 10.99 -4.62 44.10
N GLY A 805 10.19 -4.08 45.01
CA GLY A 805 8.94 -3.41 44.71
C GLY A 805 9.18 -2.02 44.11
N GLY A 806 8.34 -1.65 43.14
CA GLY A 806 8.43 -0.38 42.44
C GLY A 806 7.74 0.77 43.16
N VAL A 807 8.35 1.94 43.06
CA VAL A 807 7.80 3.22 43.49
C VAL A 807 7.87 4.19 42.32
N ARG A 808 6.76 4.87 42.06
CA ARG A 808 6.59 5.85 41.00
C ARG A 808 6.55 7.26 41.61
N LEU A 809 7.28 8.18 40.99
CA LEU A 809 7.26 9.60 41.30
C LEU A 809 6.70 10.33 40.07
N ILE A 810 5.59 11.05 40.25
CA ILE A 810 4.95 11.86 39.21
C ILE A 810 5.14 13.33 39.59
N GLY A 811 5.72 14.14 38.70
CA GLY A 811 6.05 15.53 39.02
C GLY A 811 6.75 16.24 37.86
N PRO A 812 7.69 17.18 38.13
CA PRO A 812 8.49 17.84 37.10
C PRO A 812 9.22 16.88 36.15
N SER A 813 9.66 15.72 36.66
CA SER A 813 10.20 14.61 35.85
C SER A 813 9.67 13.27 36.35
N ASN A 814 8.83 12.59 35.57
CA ASN A 814 8.30 11.29 35.98
C ASN A 814 9.41 10.24 36.00
N ARG A 815 9.59 9.54 37.13
CA ARG A 815 10.59 8.47 37.29
C ARG A 815 10.03 7.32 38.13
N SER A 816 10.52 6.11 37.89
CA SER A 816 10.22 4.92 38.69
C SER A 816 11.52 4.34 39.26
N PHE A 817 11.48 3.87 40.50
CA PHE A 817 12.60 3.27 41.21
C PHE A 817 12.19 1.92 41.79
N ARG A 818 13.14 0.99 41.90
CA ARG A 818 12.96 -0.28 42.61
C ARG A 818 13.68 -0.25 43.94
N THR A 819 13.04 -0.84 44.93
CA THR A 819 13.58 -1.01 46.29
C THR A 819 14.54 -2.19 46.39
N ASP A 820 15.50 -2.09 47.30
CA ASP A 820 16.46 -3.13 47.64
C ASP A 820 15.82 -4.26 48.47
N GLU A 821 16.61 -5.24 48.91
CA GLU A 821 16.15 -6.38 49.72
C GLU A 821 15.49 -5.98 51.06
N ARG A 822 15.73 -4.75 51.53
CA ARG A 822 15.17 -4.20 52.77
C ARG A 822 14.01 -3.25 52.49
N GLY A 823 13.53 -3.17 51.26
CA GLY A 823 12.45 -2.28 50.84
C GLY A 823 12.86 -0.81 50.76
N ARG A 824 14.14 -0.48 50.58
CA ARG A 824 14.64 0.90 50.50
C ARG A 824 15.14 1.24 49.10
N ALA A 825 14.91 2.47 48.62
CA ALA A 825 15.52 2.98 47.40
C ALA A 825 15.95 4.43 47.58
N LEU A 826 17.15 4.79 47.14
CA LEU A 826 17.54 6.20 47.05
C LEU A 826 17.17 6.71 45.66
N ALA A 827 16.14 7.55 45.59
CA ALA A 827 15.75 8.23 44.37
C ALA A 827 16.61 9.48 44.20
N THR A 828 17.56 9.45 43.26
CA THR A 828 18.48 10.54 42.93
C THR A 828 18.10 11.21 41.60
N GLY A 829 18.68 12.37 41.30
CA GLY A 829 18.47 13.05 40.02
C GLY A 829 17.04 13.60 39.86
N LEU A 830 16.40 13.99 40.95
CA LEU A 830 15.05 14.56 40.94
C LEU A 830 15.14 16.08 40.81
N LEU A 831 14.54 16.66 39.76
CA LEU A 831 14.42 18.11 39.62
C LEU A 831 13.60 18.68 40.78
N PRO A 832 13.91 19.89 41.30
CA PRO A 832 13.09 20.49 42.35
C PRO A 832 11.64 20.73 41.92
N GLY A 833 10.73 20.70 42.88
CA GLY A 833 9.30 20.84 42.65
C GLY A 833 8.49 19.79 43.40
N VAL A 834 7.21 19.70 43.07
CA VAL A 834 6.27 18.85 43.81
C VAL A 834 6.10 17.52 43.10
N TYR A 835 6.45 16.43 43.79
CA TYR A 835 6.22 15.07 43.34
C TYR A 835 5.07 14.44 44.12
N GLU A 836 4.24 13.70 43.40
CA GLU A 836 3.36 12.71 43.96
C GLU A 836 4.07 11.36 43.92
N VAL A 837 4.38 10.82 45.10
CA VAL A 837 5.12 9.58 45.27
C VAL A 837 4.14 8.48 45.70
N ALA A 838 4.06 7.40 44.94
CA ALA A 838 3.18 6.28 45.23
C ALA A 838 3.84 4.94 44.85
N PRO A 839 3.43 3.82 45.47
CA PRO A 839 3.78 2.51 44.96
C PRO A 839 3.38 2.37 43.49
N ASP A 840 4.27 1.80 42.67
CA ASP A 840 4.04 1.59 41.25
C ASP A 840 3.27 0.27 41.04
N PRO A 841 1.99 0.29 40.64
CA PRO A 841 1.17 -0.92 40.58
C PRO A 841 1.71 -2.01 39.64
N ASP A 842 2.45 -1.61 38.59
CA ASP A 842 2.98 -2.51 37.57
C ASP A 842 4.30 -3.17 38.01
N LEU A 843 4.94 -2.61 39.05
CA LEU A 843 6.24 -3.04 39.58
C LEU A 843 6.15 -3.50 41.04
N LEU A 844 4.96 -3.61 41.61
CA LEU A 844 4.73 -4.27 42.90
C LEU A 844 4.75 -5.80 42.75
N PRO A 845 5.16 -6.55 43.78
CA PRO A 845 5.03 -8.00 43.77
C PRO A 845 3.58 -8.46 43.49
N PRO A 846 3.38 -9.65 42.88
CA PRO A 846 2.06 -10.16 42.56
C PRO A 846 1.11 -10.07 43.75
N ARG A 847 -0.11 -9.59 43.50
CA ARG A 847 -1.18 -9.34 44.47
C ARG A 847 -1.00 -8.12 45.37
N PHE A 848 0.18 -7.50 45.50
CA PHE A 848 0.29 -6.28 46.32
C PHE A 848 -0.47 -5.11 45.67
N ARG A 849 -1.06 -4.26 46.53
CA ARG A 849 -1.74 -3.02 46.18
C ARG A 849 -1.27 -1.94 47.14
N ALA A 850 -1.21 -0.70 46.67
CA ALA A 850 -0.90 0.44 47.52
C ALA A 850 -1.97 0.54 48.62
N THR A 851 -1.52 0.67 49.87
CA THR A 851 -2.37 0.89 51.05
C THR A 851 -2.17 2.29 51.61
N SER A 852 -1.00 2.90 51.39
CA SER A 852 -0.79 4.34 51.61
C SER A 852 -1.33 5.16 50.45
N ALA A 853 -1.98 6.29 50.75
CA ALA A 853 -2.29 7.30 49.75
C ALA A 853 -1.00 7.86 49.10
N PRO A 854 -1.07 8.35 47.85
CA PRO A 854 0.06 9.04 47.23
C PRO A 854 0.56 10.17 48.13
N THR A 855 1.85 10.16 48.42
CA THR A 855 2.48 11.15 49.29
C THR A 855 3.01 12.30 48.45
N ARG A 856 2.52 13.51 48.71
CA ARG A 856 3.00 14.71 48.04
C ARG A 856 4.28 15.20 48.73
N VAL A 857 5.38 15.22 47.99
CA VAL A 857 6.68 15.69 48.45
C VAL A 857 7.12 16.88 47.64
N GLU A 858 7.31 18.00 48.32
CA GLU A 858 7.94 19.18 47.75
C GLU A 858 9.46 19.09 47.96
N LEU A 859 10.20 19.17 46.85
CA LEU A 859 11.66 19.21 46.82
C LEU A 859 12.12 20.62 46.54
N GLN A 860 13.00 21.12 47.39
CA GLN A 860 13.67 22.41 47.21
C GLN A 860 15.07 22.17 46.63
N PRO A 861 15.61 23.10 45.83
CA PRO A 861 16.95 23.02 45.28
C PRO A 861 18.00 22.69 46.36
N GLY A 862 18.81 21.67 46.14
CA GLY A 862 19.92 21.27 47.02
C GLY A 862 19.54 20.68 48.38
N LYS A 863 18.24 20.56 48.73
CA LYS A 863 17.80 19.90 49.96
C LYS A 863 17.56 18.42 49.74
N SER A 864 18.31 17.60 50.46
CA SER A 864 18.34 16.14 50.37
C SER A 864 17.95 15.50 51.69
N GLY A 865 17.35 14.31 51.67
CA GLY A 865 17.18 13.48 52.88
C GLY A 865 15.75 13.36 53.42
N ARG A 866 14.72 13.67 52.63
CA ARG A 866 13.33 13.33 52.99
C ARG A 866 13.13 11.83 52.85
N VAL A 867 12.56 11.20 53.88
CA VAL A 867 12.20 9.78 53.86
C VAL A 867 10.70 9.65 53.57
N VAL A 868 10.34 9.00 52.48
CA VAL A 868 8.96 8.71 52.10
C VAL A 868 8.68 7.25 52.36
N ARG A 869 7.76 6.98 53.28
CA ARG A 869 7.32 5.64 53.64
C ARG A 869 6.01 5.36 52.92
N LEU A 870 5.98 4.26 52.18
CA LEU A 870 4.84 3.86 51.36
C LEU A 870 4.45 2.45 51.77
N GLY A 871 3.19 2.30 52.16
CA GLY A 871 2.59 1.03 52.50
C GLY A 871 2.06 0.37 51.23
N ALA A 872 2.41 -0.91 51.05
CA ALA A 872 1.68 -1.77 50.15
C ALA A 872 1.38 -3.10 50.83
N ALA A 873 0.22 -3.64 50.57
CA ALA A 873 -0.16 -4.95 51.08
C ALA A 873 -0.93 -5.70 50.00
N PRO A 874 -0.87 -7.05 49.99
CA PRO A 874 -1.88 -7.80 49.26
C PRO A 874 -3.26 -7.33 49.73
N PRO A 875 -4.30 -7.29 48.85
CA PRO A 875 -5.67 -6.97 49.25
C PRO A 875 -5.98 -7.77 50.52
N PRO A 876 -6.73 -7.18 51.47
CA PRO A 876 -7.05 -7.94 52.66
C PRO A 876 -7.76 -9.18 52.13
N LYS A 877 -7.58 -10.34 52.76
CA LYS A 877 -8.54 -11.41 52.52
C LYS A 877 -9.90 -10.83 52.88
N GLN A 878 -10.63 -10.35 51.88
CA GLN A 878 -11.99 -9.93 52.08
C GLN A 878 -12.78 -11.22 52.20
N VAL A 879 -12.91 -11.68 53.43
CA VAL A 879 -14.22 -12.15 53.89
C VAL A 879 -15.11 -10.92 53.82
N ARG A 880 -15.61 -10.59 52.62
CA ARG A 880 -16.66 -9.61 52.47
C ARG A 880 -17.93 -10.33 52.80
N THR A 881 -18.26 -10.37 54.08
CA THR A 881 -19.57 -10.76 54.54
C THR A 881 -20.58 -9.74 54.01
N THR A 882 -21.40 -10.14 53.04
CA THR A 882 -22.74 -9.59 52.81
C THR A 882 -23.63 -10.17 53.92
N TYR A 883 -23.18 -10.03 55.17
CA TYR A 883 -23.90 -10.48 56.35
C TYR A 883 -24.81 -9.35 56.80
N ASN A 884 -26.11 -9.58 56.68
CA ASN A 884 -26.82 -9.84 57.91
C ASN A 884 -26.45 -11.27 58.34
N PRO A 885 -25.99 -11.52 59.57
CA PRO A 885 -25.92 -12.89 60.08
C PRO A 885 -27.30 -13.52 59.91
N GLY A 886 -27.41 -14.41 58.92
CA GLY A 886 -28.65 -15.08 58.57
C GLY A 886 -29.39 -14.65 57.30
N LYS A 887 -28.87 -13.82 56.38
CA LYS A 887 -29.50 -13.62 55.05
C LYS A 887 -28.68 -14.17 53.89
N LEU A 888 -29.35 -14.79 52.93
CA LEU A 888 -28.77 -15.43 51.76
C LEU A 888 -28.31 -14.39 50.71
N ALA A 889 -27.15 -14.57 50.06
CA ALA A 889 -26.67 -13.71 48.96
C ALA A 889 -25.85 -14.49 47.92
N VAL A 890 -25.93 -14.11 46.63
CA VAL A 890 -25.18 -14.76 45.53
C VAL A 890 -24.62 -13.73 44.54
N PHE A 891 -23.39 -13.94 44.08
CA PHE A 891 -22.73 -13.15 43.04
C PHE A 891 -22.14 -14.07 41.97
N ALA A 892 -22.33 -13.78 40.68
CA ALA A 892 -21.86 -14.60 39.58
C ALA A 892 -20.98 -13.82 38.60
N THR A 893 -20.00 -14.50 38.01
CA THR A 893 -19.05 -13.97 37.02
C THR A 893 -18.77 -15.00 35.93
N LEU A 894 -18.40 -14.49 34.76
CA LEU A 894 -17.97 -15.27 33.60
C LEU A 894 -16.48 -14.97 33.35
N PRO A 895 -15.59 -15.98 33.29
CA PRO A 895 -14.18 -15.77 32.95
C PRO A 895 -13.98 -15.18 31.55
N SER A 896 -14.88 -15.49 30.60
CA SER A 896 -14.95 -14.86 29.28
C SER A 896 -16.39 -14.37 29.04
N PRO A 897 -16.61 -13.07 28.83
CA PRO A 897 -17.95 -12.54 28.61
C PRO A 897 -18.49 -12.84 27.20
N VAL A 898 -17.67 -13.33 26.27
CA VAL A 898 -18.10 -13.74 24.92
C VAL A 898 -18.12 -15.26 24.84
N VAL A 899 -19.28 -15.83 24.48
CA VAL A 899 -19.52 -17.28 24.40
C VAL A 899 -20.09 -17.64 23.04
N ALA A 900 -19.61 -18.71 22.42
CA ALA A 900 -20.19 -19.19 21.16
C ALA A 900 -21.47 -19.99 21.42
N ALA A 901 -22.51 -19.82 20.60
CA ALA A 901 -23.70 -20.67 20.65
C ALA A 901 -23.30 -22.14 20.42
N GLY A 902 -23.59 -23.04 21.37
CA GLY A 902 -23.17 -24.45 21.34
C GLY A 902 -21.84 -24.76 22.04
N ALA A 903 -21.08 -23.76 22.50
CA ALA A 903 -19.82 -23.97 23.23
C ALA A 903 -20.05 -24.12 24.74
N GLU A 904 -19.15 -24.82 25.43
CA GLU A 904 -19.13 -24.80 26.88
C GLU A 904 -18.54 -23.49 27.40
N PHE A 905 -19.15 -23.01 28.47
CA PHE A 905 -18.66 -21.87 29.21
C PHE A 905 -18.78 -22.15 30.70
N GLU A 906 -17.90 -21.51 31.46
CA GLU A 906 -17.84 -21.68 32.90
C GLU A 906 -18.53 -20.49 33.58
N VAL A 907 -19.48 -20.79 34.45
CA VAL A 907 -20.06 -19.80 35.37
C VAL A 907 -19.45 -20.03 36.74
N ARG A 908 -18.88 -18.97 37.30
CA ARG A 908 -18.36 -18.98 38.67
C ARG A 908 -19.25 -18.11 39.53
N ALA A 909 -19.75 -18.67 40.62
CA ALA A 909 -20.54 -17.96 41.60
C ALA A 909 -19.91 -18.06 42.99
N ILE A 910 -20.16 -17.06 43.82
CA ILE A 910 -19.85 -17.09 45.24
C ILE A 910 -21.18 -16.84 45.96
N ALA A 911 -21.57 -17.77 46.82
CA ALA A 911 -22.80 -17.68 47.59
C ALA A 911 -22.49 -17.65 49.10
N GLN A 912 -23.27 -16.88 49.86
CA GLN A 912 -23.09 -16.62 51.29
C GLN A 912 -24.36 -16.96 52.06
N GLY A 913 -24.20 -17.44 53.30
CA GLY A 913 -25.31 -17.83 54.18
C GLY A 913 -25.58 -19.33 54.28
N ASP A 914 -24.64 -20.19 53.86
CA ASP A 914 -24.79 -21.66 53.75
C ASP A 914 -26.02 -22.08 52.92
N PRO A 915 -26.06 -21.73 51.62
CA PRO A 915 -27.09 -22.23 50.72
C PRO A 915 -27.06 -23.76 50.66
N GLU A 916 -28.24 -24.36 50.72
CA GLU A 916 -28.41 -25.79 50.43
C GLU A 916 -28.16 -26.07 48.94
N GLN A 917 -28.50 -25.11 48.08
CA GLN A 917 -28.32 -25.23 46.63
C GLN A 917 -27.96 -23.90 45.97
N VAL A 918 -27.06 -23.97 44.98
CA VAL A 918 -26.75 -22.87 44.05
C VAL A 918 -26.87 -23.41 42.64
N TRP A 919 -27.57 -22.70 41.75
CA TRP A 919 -27.78 -23.15 40.36
C TRP A 919 -27.83 -21.99 39.36
N LEU A 920 -27.53 -22.29 38.11
CA LEU A 920 -27.69 -21.43 36.95
C LEU A 920 -29.00 -21.77 36.24
N GLU A 921 -29.82 -20.77 35.93
CA GLU A 921 -30.94 -20.91 35.00
C GLU A 921 -30.52 -20.44 33.61
N LEU A 922 -30.64 -21.35 32.64
CA LEU A 922 -30.29 -21.12 31.24
C LEU A 922 -31.29 -21.83 30.34
N ASP A 923 -31.98 -21.07 29.49
CA ASP A 923 -32.98 -21.55 28.53
C ASP A 923 -34.07 -22.43 29.16
N GLY A 924 -34.53 -22.04 30.36
CA GLY A 924 -35.55 -22.78 31.13
C GLY A 924 -35.04 -24.01 31.89
N ALA A 925 -33.78 -24.41 31.69
CA ALA A 925 -33.15 -25.50 32.43
C ALA A 925 -32.33 -24.98 33.63
N SER A 926 -32.30 -25.76 34.71
CA SER A 926 -31.56 -25.46 35.94
C SER A 926 -30.33 -26.36 36.05
N TYR A 927 -29.16 -25.75 36.22
CA TYR A 927 -27.87 -26.42 36.31
C TYR A 927 -27.24 -26.17 37.69
N PRO A 928 -27.12 -27.19 38.56
CA PRO A 928 -26.52 -27.00 39.88
C PRO A 928 -25.03 -26.66 39.75
N LEU A 929 -24.56 -25.68 40.54
CA LEU A 929 -23.16 -25.35 40.64
C LEU A 929 -22.51 -26.17 41.76
N GLU A 930 -21.37 -26.78 41.46
CA GLU A 930 -20.59 -27.56 42.42
C GLU A 930 -19.71 -26.65 43.26
N ARG A 931 -19.70 -26.87 44.59
CA ARG A 931 -18.82 -26.17 45.50
C ARG A 931 -17.38 -26.70 45.37
N ARG A 932 -16.43 -25.81 45.12
CA ARG A 932 -14.99 -26.07 45.04
C ARG A 932 -14.31 -25.80 46.39
N ASP A 933 -13.10 -26.33 46.56
CA ASP A 933 -12.30 -26.23 47.80
C ASP A 933 -11.99 -24.79 48.22
N ASP A 934 -12.04 -23.84 47.29
CA ASP A 934 -11.82 -22.41 47.53
C ASP A 934 -13.10 -21.65 47.94
N GLY A 935 -14.22 -22.35 48.11
CA GLY A 935 -15.53 -21.79 48.52
C GLY A 935 -16.34 -21.19 47.36
N THR A 936 -15.86 -21.30 46.12
CA THR A 936 -16.63 -20.89 44.93
C THR A 936 -17.54 -22.03 44.45
N TYR A 937 -18.66 -21.66 43.86
CA TYR A 937 -19.57 -22.57 43.18
C TYR A 937 -19.28 -22.44 41.69
N THR A 938 -19.05 -23.55 40.99
CA THR A 938 -18.74 -23.53 39.57
C THR A 938 -19.59 -24.53 38.82
N VAL A 939 -20.01 -24.15 37.61
CA VAL A 939 -20.59 -25.09 36.66
C VAL A 939 -20.01 -24.79 35.29
N ARG A 940 -19.72 -25.84 34.53
CA ARG A 940 -19.51 -25.75 33.09
C ARG A 940 -20.77 -26.25 32.42
N VAL A 941 -21.37 -25.41 31.60
CA VAL A 941 -22.60 -25.73 30.88
C VAL A 941 -22.38 -25.44 29.41
N ARG A 942 -22.92 -26.29 28.56
CA ARG A 942 -22.95 -26.06 27.12
C ARG A 942 -24.04 -25.04 26.80
N MET A 943 -23.67 -23.93 26.17
CA MET A 943 -24.61 -22.93 25.71
C MET A 943 -25.57 -23.56 24.70
N PRO A 944 -26.90 -23.54 24.92
CA PRO A 944 -27.82 -24.15 23.97
C PRO A 944 -27.68 -23.50 22.58
N PRO A 945 -27.57 -24.30 21.50
CA PRO A 945 -27.37 -23.76 20.15
C PRO A 945 -28.59 -22.99 19.62
N SER A 946 -29.76 -23.13 20.27
CA SER A 946 -31.00 -22.39 20.04
C SER A 946 -30.93 -20.92 20.45
N VAL A 947 -29.99 -20.53 21.33
CA VAL A 947 -29.93 -19.18 21.89
C VAL A 947 -29.55 -18.14 20.81
N PRO A 948 -30.30 -17.03 20.66
CA PRO A 948 -29.98 -15.96 19.71
C PRO A 948 -28.62 -15.29 19.97
N THR A 949 -27.98 -14.78 18.91
CA THR A 949 -26.73 -14.01 19.05
C THR A 949 -27.02 -12.61 19.58
N GLY A 950 -26.20 -12.15 20.53
CA GLY A 950 -26.40 -10.88 21.22
C GLY A 950 -26.14 -11.01 22.74
N PRO A 951 -26.42 -9.95 23.52
CA PRO A 951 -26.32 -10.03 24.98
C PRO A 951 -27.38 -10.98 25.56
N LEU A 952 -26.94 -11.93 26.38
CA LEU A 952 -27.73 -12.89 27.13
C LEU A 952 -27.53 -12.65 28.62
N MET A 953 -28.63 -12.48 29.35
CA MET A 953 -28.64 -12.38 30.80
C MET A 953 -28.76 -13.77 31.43
N LEU A 954 -27.71 -14.21 32.10
CA LEU A 954 -27.64 -15.48 32.83
C LEU A 954 -28.03 -15.29 34.29
N LYS A 955 -29.09 -15.95 34.73
CA LYS A 955 -29.58 -15.85 36.10
C LYS A 955 -28.95 -16.94 36.96
N VAL A 956 -28.25 -16.54 38.01
CA VAL A 956 -27.68 -17.47 39.00
C VAL A 956 -28.41 -17.27 40.32
N ARG A 957 -28.88 -18.37 40.90
CA ARG A 957 -29.70 -18.38 42.11
C ARG A 957 -29.05 -19.21 43.21
N ALA A 958 -29.31 -18.82 44.45
CA ALA A 958 -29.00 -19.60 45.63
C ALA A 958 -30.25 -19.71 46.50
N ALA A 959 -30.47 -20.88 47.11
CA ALA A 959 -31.59 -21.13 48.02
C ALA A 959 -31.12 -21.68 49.37
N ARG A 960 -31.87 -21.30 50.41
CA ARG A 960 -31.78 -21.86 51.77
C ARG A 960 -33.16 -21.74 52.41
N GLU A 961 -33.75 -22.87 52.82
CA GLU A 961 -35.15 -22.95 53.26
C GLU A 961 -36.12 -22.31 52.23
N ALA A 962 -36.90 -21.29 52.62
CA ALA A 962 -37.82 -20.55 51.74
C ALA A 962 -37.20 -19.28 51.10
N GLU A 963 -35.95 -18.93 51.45
CA GLU A 963 -35.28 -17.73 50.93
C GLU A 963 -34.51 -18.08 49.64
N VAL A 964 -34.81 -17.38 48.54
CA VAL A 964 -34.11 -17.51 47.24
C VAL A 964 -33.62 -16.13 46.82
N VAL A 965 -32.34 -16.05 46.43
CA VAL A 965 -31.71 -14.82 45.95
C VAL A 965 -31.12 -15.03 44.57
N GLU A 966 -31.24 -14.00 43.72
CA GLU A 966 -30.84 -14.02 42.30
C GLU A 966 -29.79 -12.95 42.01
N THR A 967 -28.87 -13.27 41.10
CA THR A 967 -27.95 -12.33 40.47
C THR A 967 -27.86 -12.58 38.97
N VAL A 968 -27.43 -11.58 38.20
CA VAL A 968 -27.35 -11.67 36.73
C VAL A 968 -25.90 -11.50 36.27
N ALA A 969 -25.41 -12.45 35.48
CA ALA A 969 -24.17 -12.32 34.71
C ALA A 969 -24.52 -12.10 33.23
N VAL A 970 -23.83 -11.19 32.54
CA VAL A 970 -24.10 -10.89 31.13
C VAL A 970 -23.06 -11.59 30.25
N ALA A 971 -23.51 -12.44 29.34
CA ALA A 971 -22.70 -13.03 28.28
C ALA A 971 -23.10 -12.44 26.93
N THR A 972 -22.18 -12.28 25.99
CA THR A 972 -22.48 -11.98 24.58
C THR A 972 -22.35 -13.26 23.76
N VAL A 973 -23.46 -13.75 23.24
CA VAL A 973 -23.53 -14.96 22.43
C VAL A 973 -23.17 -14.62 20.98
N VAL A 974 -22.17 -15.31 20.42
CA VAL A 974 -21.74 -15.17 19.03
C VAL A 974 -21.89 -16.48 18.27
N ARG A 975 -22.04 -16.43 16.94
CA ARG A 975 -21.92 -17.61 16.07
C ARG A 975 -20.48 -17.69 15.55
N ARG A 976 -19.77 -18.77 15.89
CA ARG A 976 -18.44 -19.12 15.35
C ARG A 976 -18.30 -20.65 15.32
N PRO A 977 -17.35 -21.21 14.55
CA PRO A 977 -17.07 -22.65 14.59
C PRO A 977 -16.84 -23.14 16.02
N LEU A 978 -17.43 -24.30 16.36
CA LEU A 978 -17.29 -24.92 17.69
C LEU A 978 -16.00 -25.73 17.85
N TYR A 979 -15.15 -25.70 16.83
CA TYR A 979 -13.87 -26.36 16.82
C TYR A 979 -12.85 -25.51 16.07
N GLU A 980 -11.58 -25.67 16.46
CA GLU A 980 -10.41 -25.22 15.72
C GLU A 980 -9.66 -26.46 15.23
N LEU A 981 -9.46 -26.57 13.92
CA LEU A 981 -8.68 -27.63 13.29
C LEU A 981 -7.46 -26.99 12.65
N ASP A 982 -6.27 -27.43 13.04
CA ASP A 982 -5.02 -26.80 12.62
C ASP A 982 -4.81 -27.02 11.09
N PRO A 983 -4.63 -25.94 10.28
CA PRO A 983 -4.59 -26.08 8.83
C PRO A 983 -3.25 -26.65 8.36
N VAL A 984 -3.23 -27.92 7.92
CA VAL A 984 -2.07 -28.56 7.31
C VAL A 984 -2.37 -28.94 5.85
N LYS A 985 -1.43 -28.74 4.93
CA LYS A 985 -1.52 -29.30 3.58
C LYS A 985 -1.12 -30.77 3.63
N PHE A 986 -2.02 -31.66 3.26
CA PHE A 986 -1.72 -33.09 3.22
C PHE A 986 -1.17 -33.51 1.85
N GLN A 987 -0.35 -34.55 1.82
CA GLN A 987 0.10 -35.22 0.60
C GLN A 987 -0.36 -36.67 0.62
N VAL A 988 -0.75 -37.20 -0.54
CA VAL A 988 -1.12 -38.61 -0.67
C VAL A 988 0.01 -39.52 -0.16
N GLY A 989 -0.34 -40.47 0.71
CA GLY A 989 0.58 -41.48 1.23
C GLY A 989 1.49 -41.03 2.38
N GLN A 990 1.39 -39.78 2.87
CA GLN A 990 2.12 -39.34 4.06
C GLN A 990 1.21 -39.26 5.30
N PRO A 991 1.46 -40.03 6.38
CA PRO A 991 0.74 -39.88 7.63
C PRO A 991 1.01 -38.49 8.22
N ARG A 992 -0.06 -37.82 8.65
CA ARG A 992 0.02 -36.55 9.36
C ARG A 992 -0.87 -36.58 10.59
N ARG A 993 -0.33 -36.03 11.68
CA ARG A 993 -1.08 -35.79 12.90
C ARG A 993 -2.02 -34.60 12.67
N LEU A 994 -3.30 -34.84 12.90
CA LEU A 994 -4.37 -33.86 13.00
C LEU A 994 -4.51 -33.47 14.46
N GLU A 995 -4.58 -32.17 14.73
CA GLU A 995 -4.92 -31.63 16.04
C GLU A 995 -6.21 -30.82 15.91
N LEU A 996 -7.18 -31.16 16.75
CA LEU A 996 -8.49 -30.54 16.80
C LEU A 996 -8.80 -30.15 18.24
N THR A 997 -9.16 -28.88 18.42
CA THR A 997 -9.61 -28.36 19.72
C THR A 997 -11.09 -28.01 19.63
N LEU A 998 -11.91 -28.67 20.44
CA LEU A 998 -13.32 -28.34 20.61
C LEU A 998 -13.50 -27.24 21.66
N LEU A 999 -14.52 -26.41 21.46
CA LEU A 999 -14.97 -25.41 22.44
C LEU A 999 -15.95 -26.00 23.48
N PHE A 1000 -16.18 -27.31 23.46
CA PHE A 1000 -16.98 -28.06 24.42
C PHE A 1000 -16.39 -29.46 24.61
N ARG A 1001 -16.62 -30.06 25.76
CA ARG A 1001 -16.16 -31.41 26.04
C ARG A 1001 -16.99 -32.44 25.27
N ALA A 1002 -16.32 -33.34 24.55
CA ALA A 1002 -16.95 -34.47 23.89
C ALA A 1002 -16.41 -35.80 24.44
N SER A 1003 -17.11 -36.91 24.16
CA SER A 1003 -16.68 -38.28 24.53
C SER A 1003 -16.12 -39.04 23.32
N SER A 1004 -16.52 -38.66 22.12
CA SER A 1004 -16.11 -39.24 20.84
C SER A 1004 -16.05 -38.15 19.79
N VAL A 1005 -14.97 -38.13 19.00
CA VAL A 1005 -14.84 -37.22 17.87
C VAL A 1005 -14.36 -37.98 16.66
N ARG A 1006 -15.07 -37.82 15.54
CA ARG A 1006 -14.62 -38.30 14.24
C ARG A 1006 -14.68 -37.18 13.22
N LEU A 1007 -13.72 -37.18 12.32
CA LEU A 1007 -13.72 -36.33 11.14
C LEU A 1007 -14.23 -37.17 9.97
N VAL A 1008 -15.37 -36.79 9.41
CA VAL A 1008 -15.90 -37.43 8.19
C VAL A 1008 -15.36 -36.66 6.99
N ILE A 1009 -14.67 -37.34 6.07
CA ILE A 1009 -14.04 -36.74 4.90
C ILE A 1009 -14.64 -37.39 3.64
N GLY A 1010 -15.47 -36.64 2.90
CA GLY A 1010 -16.22 -37.20 1.76
C GLY A 1010 -17.22 -38.29 2.18
N GLU A 1011 -17.46 -39.27 1.31
CA GLU A 1011 -18.48 -40.33 1.51
C GLU A 1011 -17.94 -41.63 2.14
N GLU A 1012 -16.62 -41.82 2.29
CA GLU A 1012 -16.04 -43.17 2.48
C GLU A 1012 -15.08 -43.34 3.67
N ALA A 1013 -14.60 -42.29 4.34
CA ALA A 1013 -13.63 -42.44 5.45
C ALA A 1013 -13.94 -41.53 6.65
N GLY A 1014 -14.09 -42.14 7.83
CA GLY A 1014 -14.11 -41.45 9.10
C GLY A 1014 -12.78 -41.64 9.83
N VAL A 1015 -12.10 -40.54 10.16
CA VAL A 1015 -10.91 -40.57 11.01
C VAL A 1015 -11.38 -40.40 12.45
N GLU A 1016 -11.17 -41.41 13.29
CA GLU A 1016 -11.46 -41.30 14.72
C GLU A 1016 -10.32 -40.59 15.45
N PHE A 1017 -10.68 -39.65 16.32
CA PHE A 1017 -9.72 -38.92 17.14
C PHE A 1017 -9.63 -39.53 18.53
N THR A 1018 -8.42 -39.52 19.08
CA THR A 1018 -8.14 -39.84 20.47
C THR A 1018 -8.09 -38.55 21.29
N SER A 1019 -8.80 -38.52 22.42
CA SER A 1019 -8.85 -37.35 23.29
C SER A 1019 -7.66 -37.28 24.25
N GLU A 1020 -7.17 -36.08 24.53
CA GLU A 1020 -6.25 -35.82 25.63
C GLU A 1020 -7.01 -35.47 26.93
N ASP A 1021 -7.99 -34.57 26.83
CA ASP A 1021 -8.72 -34.03 28.00
C ASP A 1021 -10.24 -33.87 27.77
N GLY A 1022 -10.75 -34.28 26.61
CA GLY A 1022 -12.13 -34.08 26.16
C GLY A 1022 -12.32 -32.83 25.31
N TYR A 1023 -11.35 -31.89 25.30
CA TYR A 1023 -11.35 -30.68 24.49
C TYR A 1023 -10.34 -30.77 23.35
N ARG A 1024 -9.15 -31.30 23.61
CA ARG A 1024 -8.11 -31.53 22.60
C ARG A 1024 -8.13 -32.97 22.12
N TRP A 1025 -8.05 -33.11 20.80
CA TRP A 1025 -8.23 -34.35 20.09
C TRP A 1025 -7.13 -34.50 19.04
N PHE A 1026 -6.59 -35.71 18.93
CA PHE A 1026 -5.55 -36.04 17.97
C PHE A 1026 -5.92 -37.26 17.15
N ALA A 1027 -5.60 -37.23 15.86
CA ALA A 1027 -5.67 -38.41 15.01
C ALA A 1027 -4.48 -38.44 14.06
N GLU A 1028 -4.08 -39.63 13.62
CA GLU A 1028 -3.21 -39.74 12.46
C GLU A 1028 -4.06 -40.06 11.23
N TRP A 1029 -3.85 -39.30 10.17
CA TRP A 1029 -4.53 -39.53 8.90
C TRP A 1029 -3.52 -39.60 7.77
N THR A 1030 -3.63 -40.66 6.98
CA THR A 1030 -2.87 -40.86 5.74
C THR A 1030 -3.85 -40.78 4.58
N PRO A 1031 -3.87 -39.69 3.81
CA PRO A 1031 -4.82 -39.59 2.71
C PRO A 1031 -4.37 -40.46 1.53
N GLU A 1032 -5.31 -41.20 0.95
CA GLU A 1032 -5.04 -42.12 -0.16
C GLU A 1032 -5.27 -41.49 -1.54
N ARG A 1033 -6.06 -40.40 -1.61
CA ARG A 1033 -6.45 -39.73 -2.85
C ARG A 1033 -6.23 -38.22 -2.76
N ALA A 1034 -5.73 -37.63 -3.84
CA ALA A 1034 -5.56 -36.18 -3.96
C ALA A 1034 -6.88 -35.53 -4.36
N GLY A 1035 -7.19 -34.35 -3.80
CA GLY A 1035 -8.46 -33.68 -4.04
C GLY A 1035 -8.81 -32.67 -2.96
N ALA A 1036 -9.90 -31.92 -3.19
CA ALA A 1036 -10.51 -31.08 -2.17
C ALA A 1036 -11.76 -31.80 -1.64
N PHE A 1037 -11.74 -32.15 -0.37
CA PHE A 1037 -12.80 -32.89 0.30
C PHE A 1037 -13.58 -31.96 1.22
N GLU A 1038 -14.90 -32.09 1.24
CA GLU A 1038 -15.69 -31.56 2.34
C GLU A 1038 -15.46 -32.45 3.56
N ALA A 1039 -15.19 -31.80 4.69
CA ALA A 1039 -15.00 -32.48 5.94
C ALA A 1039 -15.84 -31.80 7.02
N TYR A 1040 -16.51 -32.61 7.84
CA TYR A 1040 -17.19 -32.11 9.02
C TYR A 1040 -16.82 -32.96 10.22
N VAL A 1041 -16.70 -32.29 11.35
CA VAL A 1041 -16.37 -32.92 12.62
C VAL A 1041 -17.68 -33.39 13.22
N VAL A 1042 -17.78 -34.67 13.54
CA VAL A 1042 -18.89 -35.24 14.29
C VAL A 1042 -18.38 -35.49 15.71
N ALA A 1043 -18.94 -34.77 16.67
CA ALA A 1043 -18.63 -34.92 18.08
C ALA A 1043 -19.87 -35.48 18.80
N ASP A 1044 -19.75 -36.64 19.45
CA ASP A 1044 -20.85 -37.34 20.14
C ASP A 1044 -22.13 -37.53 19.28
N GLY A 1045 -21.94 -37.78 17.98
CA GLY A 1045 -23.02 -37.94 17.01
C GLY A 1045 -23.59 -36.64 16.44
N GLU A 1046 -23.18 -35.47 16.94
CA GLU A 1046 -23.57 -34.15 16.42
C GLU A 1046 -22.59 -33.69 15.33
N ALA A 1047 -23.10 -33.43 14.12
CA ALA A 1047 -22.32 -32.88 13.03
C ALA A 1047 -22.12 -31.36 13.20
N LEU A 1048 -20.86 -30.95 13.39
CA LEU A 1048 -20.44 -29.55 13.51
C LEU A 1048 -20.23 -28.91 12.12
N SER A 1049 -19.92 -27.61 12.10
CA SER A 1049 -19.77 -26.82 10.86
C SER A 1049 -18.80 -27.44 9.85
N GLN A 1050 -19.11 -27.34 8.55
CA GLN A 1050 -18.30 -27.86 7.46
C GLN A 1050 -16.98 -27.08 7.29
N SER A 1051 -15.90 -27.80 7.03
CA SER A 1051 -14.57 -27.31 6.64
C SER A 1051 -14.09 -27.96 5.35
N ARG A 1052 -13.17 -27.32 4.63
CA ARG A 1052 -12.62 -27.86 3.38
C ARG A 1052 -11.18 -28.31 3.57
N ILE A 1053 -10.90 -29.59 3.34
CA ILE A 1053 -9.56 -30.17 3.42
C ILE A 1053 -9.01 -30.37 2.01
N THR A 1054 -7.76 -29.94 1.77
CA THR A 1054 -7.09 -30.12 0.47
C THR A 1054 -5.92 -31.08 0.62
N VAL A 1055 -5.96 -32.17 -0.14
CA VAL A 1055 -4.88 -33.16 -0.25
C VAL A 1055 -4.19 -32.98 -1.61
N LEU A 1056 -2.88 -32.78 -1.58
CA LEU A 1056 -2.02 -32.70 -2.76
C LEU A 1056 -1.58 -34.09 -3.24
N PRO A 1057 -1.31 -34.30 -4.53
CA PRO A 1057 -0.70 -35.53 -5.03
C PRO A 1057 0.62 -35.83 -4.33
N ALA A 1058 0.99 -37.11 -4.23
CA ALA A 1058 2.30 -37.53 -3.75
C ALA A 1058 3.38 -36.83 -4.60
N SER A 1059 4.35 -36.19 -3.95
CA SER A 1059 5.47 -35.60 -4.69
C SER A 1059 6.28 -36.73 -5.32
N THR A 1060 6.17 -36.92 -6.63
CA THR A 1060 7.18 -37.63 -7.39
C THR A 1060 8.47 -36.82 -7.27
N GLY A 1061 9.37 -37.28 -6.40
CA GLY A 1061 10.71 -36.73 -6.31
C GLY A 1061 11.45 -37.05 -7.60
N GLU A 1062 11.40 -36.12 -8.54
CA GLU A 1062 12.46 -35.97 -9.53
C GLU A 1062 13.25 -34.70 -9.18
N ARG A 1063 14.56 -34.93 -9.06
CA ARG A 1063 15.61 -33.97 -8.69
C ARG A 1063 15.73 -32.80 -9.66
#